data_AF-A0A3D0ZZ26-F1
#
_entry.id   AF-A0A3D0ZZ26-F1
#
_cell.length_a   1.000
_cell.length_b   1.000
_cell.length_c   1.000
_cell.angle_alpha   90.00
_cell.angle_beta   90.00
_cell.angle_gamma   90.00
#
_symmetry.space_group_name_H-M   'P 1'
#
loop_
_entity.id
_entity.type
_entity.pdbx_description
1 polymer ?
#
loop_
_entity_poly.entity_id
_entity_poly.type
_entity_poly.pdbx_seq_one_letter_code
_entity_poly.pdbx_strand_id
1 'polypeptide(L)'
;MSDFHHKWRQFLAEEEPFQKRMRQNLPGELDFLLSTGDNDKREGSGVQGMTKPSGKSAPPMGEGLRLLREISEDEVEHIRAAIDEMGPEDLAFNDAFQGDVRKVIAFPTLDSESELGQFLAVFDKMEYQVDWEKGILTATRVLKDSSVENLVSQLMGGPETPIKTRKIQMKVGKFLKKLYELTSKKKELGQKVFDHLESIGYKGQPDIQYVQQFTGKMIEAALDEQEQKRYQQITDHLDMYVGEHGGEYAVKMVKDPEIVNKMAQYWQQNADYIKKNLKDAETSQYSIIISRDPIDILRMSDFNKITSCHSPPSRSGGESYYKCAVAEAHGHGAIAYVVDTKELLQGTDTDNIEEAEIAINDAQEIFYDDIRGSHIGIIEPISRTRLRKFVYDTPDPEGGYDIGTQLAVPEKRVYGKQIPGFVSRVVQWARENQKEALDNMPADAYGDGIDLNKFTLVGASYEDTAGHKGRRELMVQLTGRPNEDFDGQVGQDSGPEDELDTSMFTAGQIEAAQARVDEIVDEWNNRYQAAEIEASVEDDDGQVIIMLKAWMKVQWGVEEWSKLPASTSARWAVSELNDLGWAWADESAAWLRREGDPRFNNTQAITLGFRIEPENIPDWTGMPFTADPEEVEDFGVAVNAIDDMYDGIKHYLTRHYKMEGSMVGGRFLNMAIEISNNDIDPYEWTLELDDRWDPEEATIIVGQVEFFFDADELQWNPQVLQQVLDSRDFKLAIRKKMLADAKEEVQTEYNIDIYDQGTGAMPLDNGVNYEFAFVVGDEDPDEVIDLFQAAVWQPGTVDDEDKLREIFLSTLETIRRLRMPSGMQGREPIEQLWDDESEARYQALVQKSDPPPAQNSEDENLTESRLNESRDTHRMYKKWRSFLK
;
A
#
# COMPACT_ATOMS: atom_id res chain seq x y z
N MET A 1 52.13 25.06 25.67
CA MET A 1 52.75 23.70 25.65
C MET A 1 52.39 22.86 26.88
N SER A 2 52.36 23.39 28.12
CA SER A 2 51.90 22.64 29.31
C SER A 2 50.37 22.44 29.37
N ASP A 3 49.59 23.37 28.81
CA ASP A 3 48.11 23.29 28.82
C ASP A 3 47.55 22.21 27.87
N PHE A 4 48.18 22.03 26.70
CA PHE A 4 47.89 20.93 25.76
C PHE A 4 48.15 19.55 26.37
N HIS A 5 49.22 19.41 27.18
CA HIS A 5 49.53 18.17 27.88
C HIS A 5 48.58 17.86 29.05
N HIS A 6 47.98 18.88 29.66
CA HIS A 6 47.02 18.70 30.76
C HIS A 6 45.63 18.32 30.24
N LYS A 7 45.16 19.01 29.19
CA LYS A 7 43.86 18.75 28.54
C LYS A 7 43.84 17.42 27.75
N TRP A 8 44.97 17.02 27.16
CA TRP A 8 45.10 15.72 26.50
C TRP A 8 45.16 14.53 27.48
N ARG A 9 45.64 14.74 28.72
CA ARG A 9 45.53 13.71 29.77
C ARG A 9 44.10 13.57 30.28
N GLN A 10 43.28 14.63 30.27
CA GLN A 10 41.84 14.52 30.54
C GLN A 10 41.12 13.69 29.47
N PHE A 11 41.42 13.90 28.19
CA PHE A 11 40.86 13.12 27.08
C PHE A 11 41.23 11.61 27.11
N LEU A 12 42.39 11.27 27.68
CA LEU A 12 42.84 9.87 27.82
C LEU A 12 42.49 9.24 29.18
N ALA A 13 42.04 10.02 30.17
CA ALA A 13 41.68 9.50 31.49
C ALA A 13 40.31 8.81 31.52
N GLU A 14 39.54 8.88 30.42
CA GLU A 14 38.24 8.20 30.25
C GLU A 14 38.36 6.69 29.90
N GLU A 15 39.57 6.09 29.94
CA GLU A 15 39.86 4.79 29.31
C GLU A 15 39.67 3.50 30.16
N GLU A 16 39.66 3.52 31.49
CA GLU A 16 39.50 2.29 32.30
C GLU A 16 38.10 1.61 32.14
N PRO A 17 37.00 2.38 32.18
CA PRO A 17 35.62 1.89 31.98
C PRO A 17 35.32 1.33 30.58
N PHE A 18 35.95 1.90 29.55
CA PHE A 18 35.73 1.55 28.14
C PHE A 18 36.36 0.19 27.78
N GLN A 19 37.52 -0.12 28.37
CA GLN A 19 38.22 -1.40 28.24
C GLN A 19 37.40 -2.57 28.80
N LYS A 20 36.59 -2.33 29.85
CA LYS A 20 35.71 -3.33 30.46
C LYS A 20 34.48 -3.65 29.60
N ARG A 21 33.93 -2.65 28.91
CA ARG A 21 32.76 -2.78 28.01
C ARG A 21 33.04 -3.53 26.71
N MET A 22 34.22 -3.35 26.11
CA MET A 22 34.56 -3.99 24.82
C MET A 22 34.72 -5.52 24.91
N ARG A 23 34.91 -6.09 26.12
CA ARG A 23 34.98 -7.56 26.30
C ARG A 23 33.62 -8.26 26.23
N GLN A 24 32.49 -7.54 26.33
CA GLN A 24 31.17 -8.17 26.47
C GLN A 24 30.25 -8.08 25.24
N ASN A 25 30.60 -7.29 24.21
CA ASN A 25 29.78 -7.17 22.99
C ASN A 25 30.63 -7.21 21.71
N LEU A 26 31.16 -8.39 21.37
CA LEU A 26 31.68 -8.69 20.03
C LEU A 26 30.52 -9.27 19.19
N PRO A 27 29.83 -8.48 18.33
CA PRO A 27 28.87 -9.04 17.38
C PRO A 27 29.59 -9.76 16.21
N GLY A 28 29.02 -10.89 15.79
CA GLY A 28 29.49 -11.80 14.75
C GLY A 28 29.49 -11.27 13.31
N GLU A 29 29.60 -9.97 13.10
CA GLU A 29 29.68 -9.35 11.76
C GLU A 29 31.13 -9.28 11.23
N LEU A 30 32.10 -9.81 11.98
CA LEU A 30 33.51 -9.90 11.58
C LEU A 30 33.82 -11.01 10.55
N ASP A 31 32.91 -11.96 10.30
CA ASP A 31 33.16 -13.09 9.39
C ASP A 31 33.25 -12.68 7.91
N PHE A 32 32.62 -11.57 7.52
CA PHE A 32 32.64 -11.11 6.12
C PHE A 32 34.02 -10.60 5.68
N LEU A 33 34.84 -10.09 6.61
CA LEU A 33 36.18 -9.56 6.31
C LEU A 33 37.30 -10.60 6.45
N LEU A 34 37.01 -11.78 7.00
CA LEU A 34 38.00 -12.81 7.35
C LEU A 34 37.90 -14.11 6.53
N SER A 35 36.93 -14.26 5.63
CA SER A 35 36.86 -15.45 4.75
C SER A 35 37.85 -15.37 3.58
N THR A 36 39.03 -15.96 3.77
CA THR A 36 39.84 -16.50 2.67
C THR A 36 39.53 -17.99 2.54
N GLY A 37 38.92 -18.41 1.42
CA GLY A 37 38.70 -19.82 1.12
C GLY A 37 38.59 -20.08 -0.37
N ASP A 38 39.56 -20.79 -0.92
CA ASP A 38 39.61 -21.33 -2.28
C ASP A 38 38.33 -22.11 -2.63
N ASN A 39 37.71 -21.79 -3.77
CA ASN A 39 37.03 -22.76 -4.65
C ASN A 39 36.62 -22.09 -5.96
N ASP A 40 37.57 -22.10 -6.89
CA ASP A 40 37.26 -22.11 -8.32
C ASP A 40 36.58 -23.45 -8.67
N LYS A 41 35.43 -23.36 -9.37
CA LYS A 41 34.65 -24.44 -10.02
C LYS A 41 33.75 -25.33 -9.15
N ARG A 42 32.43 -25.15 -9.31
CA ARG A 42 31.44 -26.20 -9.62
C ARG A 42 30.09 -25.58 -10.04
N GLU A 43 29.59 -26.06 -11.17
CA GLU A 43 28.24 -25.81 -11.69
C GLU A 43 27.15 -26.55 -10.88
N GLY A 44 25.92 -26.03 -10.95
CA GLY A 44 24.65 -26.61 -10.45
C GLY A 44 24.18 -25.98 -9.13
N SER A 45 22.91 -25.64 -8.89
CA SER A 45 21.68 -25.58 -9.69
C SER A 45 20.62 -24.88 -8.80
N GLY A 46 20.00 -23.81 -9.29
CA GLY A 46 18.70 -23.24 -8.91
C GLY A 46 18.26 -23.16 -7.44
N VAL A 47 18.22 -21.95 -6.86
CA VAL A 47 17.07 -21.40 -6.12
C VAL A 47 17.03 -19.89 -6.35
N GLN A 48 16.00 -19.40 -7.05
CA GLN A 48 15.66 -17.99 -7.19
C GLN A 48 14.84 -17.52 -5.98
N GLY A 49 15.05 -16.26 -5.56
CA GLY A 49 13.99 -15.48 -4.88
C GLY A 49 14.15 -15.23 -3.38
N MET A 50 15.14 -14.43 -2.97
CA MET A 50 15.03 -13.56 -1.78
C MET A 50 15.76 -12.25 -2.07
N THR A 51 14.99 -11.18 -2.26
CA THR A 51 15.47 -9.80 -2.45
C THR A 51 16.03 -9.25 -1.15
N LYS A 52 17.26 -8.73 -1.19
CA LYS A 52 17.90 -7.99 -0.09
C LYS A 52 17.15 -6.68 0.18
N PRO A 53 17.02 -6.22 1.45
CA PRO A 53 16.48 -4.90 1.74
C PRO A 53 17.48 -3.84 1.25
N SER A 54 17.04 -3.00 0.31
CA SER A 54 17.81 -1.87 -0.18
C SER A 54 17.85 -0.78 0.89
N GLY A 55 19.00 -0.61 1.56
CA GLY A 55 19.33 0.65 2.21
C GLY A 55 19.40 1.73 1.12
N LYS A 56 18.34 2.53 0.98
CA LYS A 56 18.27 3.63 0.03
C LYS A 56 19.32 4.68 0.42
N SER A 57 20.45 4.68 -0.28
CA SER A 57 21.35 5.84 -0.34
C SER A 57 20.58 7.02 -0.92
N ALA A 58 20.58 8.17 -0.23
CA ALA A 58 19.95 9.38 -0.71
C ALA A 58 20.48 9.76 -2.13
N PRO A 59 19.61 10.17 -3.06
CA PRO A 59 20.03 10.58 -4.40
C PRO A 59 20.87 11.87 -4.34
N PRO A 60 21.77 12.10 -5.30
CA PRO A 60 22.65 13.28 -5.36
C PRO A 60 21.83 14.57 -5.45
N MET A 61 22.34 15.68 -4.90
CA MET A 61 21.72 17.00 -5.00
C MET A 61 21.62 17.42 -6.47
N GLY A 62 20.40 17.53 -6.99
CA GLY A 62 20.14 18.30 -8.20
C GLY A 62 20.26 19.78 -7.87
N GLU A 63 20.95 20.53 -8.72
CA GLU A 63 21.07 21.98 -8.64
C GLU A 63 19.67 22.62 -8.69
N GLY A 64 19.31 23.42 -7.67
CA GLY A 64 18.17 24.35 -7.74
C GLY A 64 17.01 24.17 -6.75
N LEU A 65 17.06 23.26 -5.76
CA LEU A 65 16.03 23.19 -4.71
C LEU A 65 16.65 23.49 -3.33
N ARG A 66 16.15 24.52 -2.64
CA ARG A 66 16.53 24.85 -1.26
C ARG A 66 16.24 23.68 -0.31
N LEU A 67 16.95 23.67 0.82
CA LEU A 67 16.81 22.64 1.86
C LEU A 67 15.54 22.82 2.69
N LEU A 68 14.98 24.03 2.77
CA LEU A 68 13.63 24.31 3.26
C LEU A 68 12.75 24.65 2.05
N ARG A 69 11.48 24.24 2.06
CA ARG A 69 10.57 24.47 0.93
C ARG A 69 9.40 25.39 1.28
N GLU A 70 8.90 25.40 2.52
CA GLU A 70 8.01 26.35 3.21
C GLU A 70 7.17 25.62 4.28
N ILE A 71 6.74 26.35 5.32
CA ILE A 71 5.59 26.01 6.18
C ILE A 71 4.48 27.02 5.89
N SER A 72 3.27 26.56 5.60
CA SER A 72 2.16 27.45 5.23
C SER A 72 1.74 28.37 6.37
N GLU A 73 1.07 29.49 6.09
CA GLU A 73 0.54 30.37 7.15
C GLU A 73 -0.46 29.64 8.06
N ASP A 74 -1.24 28.70 7.51
CA ASP A 74 -2.14 27.84 8.29
C ASP A 74 -1.34 26.91 9.22
N GLU A 75 -0.18 26.42 8.78
CA GLU A 75 0.69 25.58 9.60
C GLU A 75 1.44 26.38 10.68
N VAL A 76 1.79 27.64 10.41
CA VAL A 76 2.31 28.58 11.42
C VAL A 76 1.25 28.88 12.48
N GLU A 77 -0.04 28.88 12.12
CA GLU A 77 -1.15 29.06 13.06
C GLU A 77 -1.16 27.97 14.16
N HIS A 78 -0.69 26.75 13.86
CA HIS A 78 -0.63 25.64 14.84
C HIS A 78 0.31 25.93 16.03
N ILE A 79 1.24 26.89 15.88
CA ILE A 79 2.15 27.33 16.93
C ILE A 79 1.91 28.78 17.35
N ARG A 80 0.78 29.38 16.95
CA ARG A 80 0.54 30.80 17.20
C ARG A 80 0.50 31.17 18.68
N ALA A 81 -0.05 30.31 19.52
CA ALA A 81 0.01 30.49 20.97
C ALA A 81 1.47 30.56 21.47
N ALA A 82 2.36 29.70 20.95
CA ALA A 82 3.78 29.77 21.29
C ALA A 82 4.46 31.05 20.80
N ILE A 83 4.06 31.58 19.65
CA ILE A 83 4.62 32.83 19.10
C ILE A 83 4.13 34.06 19.86
N ASP A 84 2.82 34.13 20.14
CA ASP A 84 2.17 35.34 20.65
C ASP A 84 2.15 35.40 22.19
N GLU A 85 2.19 34.26 22.89
CA GLU A 85 2.01 34.18 24.34
C GLU A 85 3.29 33.84 25.12
N MET A 86 4.29 33.22 24.49
CA MET A 86 5.54 32.83 25.18
C MET A 86 6.64 33.88 25.01
N GLY A 87 7.16 34.38 26.13
CA GLY A 87 8.41 35.15 26.15
C GLY A 87 9.64 34.23 26.10
N PRO A 88 10.85 34.77 25.85
CA PRO A 88 12.08 33.99 25.89
C PRO A 88 12.31 33.23 27.21
N GLU A 89 11.79 33.74 28.32
CA GLU A 89 11.80 33.11 29.63
C GLU A 89 10.94 31.84 29.73
N ASP A 90 9.90 31.73 28.92
CA ASP A 90 8.96 30.60 28.89
C ASP A 90 9.48 29.46 27.99
N LEU A 91 10.41 29.77 27.08
CA LEU A 91 11.04 28.79 26.19
C LEU A 91 12.07 27.92 26.92
N ALA A 92 12.26 26.68 26.46
CA ALA A 92 13.24 25.75 27.04
C ALA A 92 14.66 26.34 27.10
N PHE A 93 15.44 25.88 28.08
CA PHE A 93 16.87 26.14 28.22
C PHE A 93 17.24 27.62 28.43
N ASN A 94 16.38 28.40 29.09
CA ASN A 94 16.57 29.84 29.26
C ASN A 94 17.95 30.23 29.83
N ASP A 95 18.46 29.48 30.82
CA ASP A 95 19.78 29.74 31.38
C ASP A 95 20.91 29.52 30.36
N ALA A 96 20.80 28.48 29.52
CA ALA A 96 21.80 28.17 28.49
C ALA A 96 21.81 29.21 27.36
N PHE A 97 20.66 29.80 27.07
CA PHE A 97 20.49 30.85 26.06
C PHE A 97 20.61 32.26 26.64
N GLN A 98 20.71 32.41 27.96
CA GLN A 98 20.82 33.70 28.65
C GLN A 98 19.70 34.70 28.30
N GLY A 99 18.48 34.19 28.10
CA GLY A 99 17.32 35.02 27.75
C GLY A 99 17.10 35.23 26.25
N ASP A 100 18.02 34.79 25.37
CA ASP A 100 17.86 34.96 23.92
C ASP A 100 17.14 33.78 23.28
N VAL A 101 16.60 33.93 22.06
CA VAL A 101 15.97 32.81 21.33
C VAL A 101 16.94 32.11 20.37
N ARG A 102 18.03 32.78 19.99
CA ARG A 102 19.05 32.27 19.07
C ARG A 102 20.46 32.57 19.57
N LYS A 103 21.38 31.63 19.35
CA LYS A 103 22.83 31.76 19.58
C LYS A 103 23.61 31.43 18.32
N VAL A 104 24.67 32.18 18.04
CA VAL A 104 25.59 31.97 16.92
C VAL A 104 26.95 31.57 17.47
N ILE A 105 27.42 30.39 17.07
CA ILE A 105 28.76 29.92 17.42
C ILE A 105 29.60 29.71 16.17
N ALA A 106 30.88 30.09 16.25
CA ALA A 106 31.86 29.77 15.22
C ALA A 106 32.00 28.25 15.08
N PHE A 107 32.08 27.77 13.83
CA PHE A 107 32.31 26.37 13.51
C PHE A 107 33.53 26.19 12.58
N PRO A 108 34.75 26.36 13.14
CA PRO A 108 35.96 26.36 12.33
C PRO A 108 36.40 24.93 11.95
N THR A 109 35.86 24.38 10.86
CA THR A 109 35.98 22.95 10.50
C THR A 109 37.40 22.48 10.15
N LEU A 110 38.34 23.39 9.88
CA LEU A 110 39.72 23.06 9.53
C LEU A 110 40.73 23.45 10.62
N ASP A 111 40.26 24.04 11.72
CA ASP A 111 41.15 24.45 12.80
C ASP A 111 41.80 23.22 13.45
N SER A 112 43.00 23.38 13.99
CA SER A 112 43.76 22.28 14.61
C SER A 112 43.07 21.66 15.82
N GLU A 113 42.11 22.35 16.43
CA GLU A 113 41.29 21.82 17.53
C GLU A 113 40.02 21.12 17.04
N SER A 114 39.62 21.32 15.77
CA SER A 114 38.46 20.65 15.17
C SER A 114 38.75 19.18 14.84
N GLU A 115 37.71 18.34 14.86
CA GLU A 115 37.84 16.91 14.57
C GLU A 115 38.44 16.64 13.18
N LEU A 116 37.98 17.36 12.15
CA LEU A 116 38.52 17.26 10.79
C LEU A 116 39.93 17.82 10.70
N GLY A 117 40.21 19.01 11.25
CA GLY A 117 41.56 19.57 11.25
C GLY A 117 42.58 18.66 11.94
N GLN A 118 42.21 18.04 13.07
CA GLN A 118 43.04 17.03 13.73
C GLN A 118 43.30 15.83 12.83
N PHE A 119 42.27 15.26 12.19
CA PHE A 119 42.41 14.13 11.27
C PHE A 119 43.36 14.45 10.10
N LEU A 120 43.22 15.62 9.48
CA LEU A 120 44.06 16.07 8.36
C LEU A 120 45.52 16.23 8.81
N ALA A 121 45.74 16.89 9.95
CA ALA A 121 47.07 17.17 10.50
C ALA A 121 47.89 15.90 10.81
N VAL A 122 47.26 14.74 11.01
CA VAL A 122 47.96 13.48 11.21
C VAL A 122 48.80 13.09 9.99
N PHE A 123 48.25 13.26 8.78
CA PHE A 123 48.95 12.90 7.55
C PHE A 123 50.12 13.85 7.27
N ASP A 124 49.94 15.14 7.57
CA ASP A 124 51.02 16.14 7.49
C ASP A 124 52.15 15.84 8.47
N LYS A 125 51.81 15.49 9.72
CA LYS A 125 52.80 15.08 10.75
C LYS A 125 53.55 13.80 10.39
N MET A 126 52.89 12.88 9.70
CA MET A 126 53.53 11.68 9.14
C MET A 126 54.26 11.98 7.82
N GLU A 127 54.33 13.23 7.37
CA GLU A 127 54.97 13.68 6.12
C GLU A 127 54.41 13.01 4.86
N TYR A 128 53.09 12.81 4.78
CA TYR A 128 52.42 12.35 3.56
C TYR A 128 51.85 13.52 2.78
N GLN A 129 52.04 13.49 1.47
CA GLN A 129 51.26 14.33 0.56
C GLN A 129 49.96 13.60 0.26
N VAL A 130 48.82 14.24 0.52
CA VAL A 130 47.49 13.65 0.30
C VAL A 130 46.76 14.40 -0.80
N ASP A 131 46.39 13.68 -1.85
CA ASP A 131 45.39 14.11 -2.82
C ASP A 131 44.01 13.77 -2.22
N TRP A 132 43.40 14.75 -1.56
CA TRP A 132 42.14 14.56 -0.84
C TRP A 132 40.96 14.29 -1.78
N GLU A 133 40.91 14.90 -2.97
CA GLU A 133 39.89 14.63 -3.99
C GLU A 133 39.91 13.14 -4.41
N LYS A 134 41.11 12.58 -4.63
CA LYS A 134 41.26 11.16 -5.00
C LYS A 134 41.31 10.22 -3.78
N GLY A 135 41.49 10.76 -2.58
CA GLY A 135 41.75 10.00 -1.35
C GLY A 135 43.01 9.15 -1.44
N ILE A 136 44.07 9.65 -2.06
CA ILE A 136 45.34 8.95 -2.26
C ILE A 136 46.46 9.68 -1.52
N LEU A 137 47.17 8.97 -0.65
CA LEU A 137 48.38 9.46 -0.01
C LEU A 137 49.63 8.95 -0.73
N THR A 138 50.66 9.79 -0.77
CA THR A 138 51.95 9.48 -1.38
C THR A 138 53.09 9.96 -0.47
N ALA A 139 54.11 9.11 -0.35
CA ALA A 139 55.37 9.48 0.28
C ALA A 139 56.53 8.63 -0.25
N THR A 140 57.75 9.11 -0.09
CA THR A 140 58.96 8.31 -0.28
C THR A 140 59.56 8.03 1.09
N ARG A 141 59.66 6.75 1.47
CA ARG A 141 60.16 6.34 2.79
C ARG A 141 61.40 5.48 2.67
N VAL A 142 62.23 5.51 3.70
CA VAL A 142 63.38 4.62 3.85
C VAL A 142 62.93 3.43 4.71
N LEU A 143 63.08 2.21 4.18
CA LEU A 143 62.93 1.00 4.99
C LEU A 143 64.30 0.68 5.59
N LYS A 144 64.44 0.89 6.91
CA LYS A 144 65.61 0.44 7.65
C LYS A 144 65.50 -1.07 7.87
N ASP A 145 66.61 -1.78 7.73
CA ASP A 145 66.73 -3.18 8.11
C ASP A 145 67.42 -3.20 9.47
N SER A 146 66.64 -3.40 10.54
CA SER A 146 67.17 -3.40 11.91
C SER A 146 67.40 -4.81 12.45
N SER A 147 67.48 -5.82 11.56
CA SER A 147 67.80 -7.20 11.93
C SER A 147 69.12 -7.31 12.69
N VAL A 148 69.19 -8.28 13.60
CA VAL A 148 70.41 -8.59 14.38
C VAL A 148 71.57 -8.92 13.45
N GLU A 149 71.31 -9.61 12.32
CA GLU A 149 72.35 -9.90 11.32
C GLU A 149 72.91 -8.62 10.67
N ASN A 150 72.06 -7.63 10.35
CA ASN A 150 72.51 -6.37 9.78
C ASN A 150 73.28 -5.52 10.81
N LEU A 151 72.81 -5.49 12.07
CA LEU A 151 73.49 -4.79 13.17
C LEU A 151 74.89 -5.37 13.44
N VAL A 152 75.01 -6.71 13.46
CA VAL A 152 76.29 -7.42 13.62
C VAL A 152 77.21 -7.18 12.43
N SER A 153 76.68 -7.18 11.21
CA SER A 153 77.45 -6.85 10.00
C SER A 153 78.03 -5.43 10.08
N GLN A 154 77.23 -4.43 10.48
CA GLN A 154 77.68 -3.05 10.63
C GLN A 154 78.74 -2.88 11.74
N LEU A 155 78.56 -3.54 12.90
CA LEU A 155 79.52 -3.53 14.02
C LEU A 155 80.86 -4.18 13.66
N MET A 156 80.85 -5.16 12.75
CA MET A 156 82.05 -5.88 12.29
C MET A 156 82.71 -5.21 11.07
N GLY A 157 82.29 -4.00 10.68
CA GLY A 157 82.84 -3.27 9.53
C GLY A 157 82.44 -3.86 8.16
N GLY A 158 81.34 -4.60 8.11
CA GLY A 158 80.74 -5.09 6.86
C GLY A 158 80.22 -3.94 5.98
N PRO A 159 79.98 -4.21 4.68
CA PRO A 159 79.50 -3.19 3.76
C PRO A 159 78.15 -2.60 4.21
N GLU A 160 77.98 -1.28 4.09
CA GLU A 160 76.69 -0.63 4.38
C GLU A 160 75.59 -1.30 3.54
N THR A 161 74.53 -1.74 4.21
CA THR A 161 73.34 -2.27 3.55
C THR A 161 72.71 -1.14 2.72
N PRO A 162 72.41 -1.36 1.43
CA PRO A 162 71.86 -0.31 0.58
C PRO A 162 70.52 0.17 1.16
N ILE A 163 70.41 1.48 1.38
CA ILE A 163 69.21 2.14 1.86
C ILE A 163 68.08 1.87 0.84
N LYS A 164 67.13 1.02 1.22
CA LYS A 164 65.97 0.70 0.37
C LYS A 164 64.94 1.80 0.52
N THR A 165 64.86 2.68 -0.47
CA THR A 165 63.76 3.64 -0.58
C THR A 165 62.53 2.94 -1.16
N ARG A 166 61.36 3.21 -0.58
CA ARG A 166 60.06 2.76 -1.07
C ARG A 166 59.17 3.95 -1.33
N LYS A 167 58.63 4.02 -2.55
CA LYS A 167 57.51 4.91 -2.85
C LYS A 167 56.23 4.26 -2.33
N ILE A 168 55.60 4.91 -1.35
CA ILE A 168 54.29 4.55 -0.83
C ILE A 168 53.28 5.38 -1.60
N GLN A 169 52.34 4.72 -2.28
CA GLN A 169 51.19 5.36 -2.92
C GLN A 169 49.98 4.47 -2.68
N MET A 170 49.03 4.94 -1.87
CA MET A 170 47.92 4.12 -1.37
C MET A 170 46.66 4.95 -1.21
N LYS A 171 45.48 4.32 -1.33
CA LYS A 171 44.23 4.95 -0.86
C LYS A 171 44.29 5.13 0.66
N VAL A 172 43.83 6.25 1.20
CA VAL A 172 43.85 6.57 2.65
C VAL A 172 43.28 5.42 3.50
N GLY A 173 42.10 4.91 3.15
CA GLY A 173 41.50 3.78 3.87
C GLY A 173 42.34 2.48 3.81
N LYS A 174 43.03 2.21 2.69
CA LYS A 174 43.93 1.03 2.60
C LYS A 174 45.18 1.19 3.47
N PHE A 175 45.67 2.42 3.61
CA PHE A 175 46.80 2.72 4.48
C PHE A 175 46.42 2.55 5.95
N LEU A 176 45.28 3.11 6.38
CA LEU A 176 44.78 2.98 7.76
C LEU A 176 44.51 1.51 8.11
N LYS A 177 43.88 0.74 7.21
CA LYS A 177 43.70 -0.72 7.38
C LYS A 177 45.03 -1.44 7.56
N LYS A 178 46.04 -1.11 6.75
CA LYS A 178 47.36 -1.72 6.83
C LYS A 178 48.07 -1.39 8.14
N LEU A 179 47.95 -0.15 8.61
CA LEU A 179 48.47 0.24 9.92
C LEU A 179 47.79 -0.55 11.04
N TYR A 180 46.46 -0.66 11.02
CA TYR A 180 45.69 -1.43 12.00
C TYR A 180 46.13 -2.90 12.05
N GLU A 181 46.25 -3.55 10.88
CA GLU A 181 46.72 -4.94 10.82
C GLU A 181 48.12 -5.14 11.40
N LEU A 182 49.03 -4.18 11.17
CA LEU A 182 50.39 -4.23 11.70
C LEU A 182 50.43 -3.97 13.20
N THR A 183 49.68 -2.98 13.70
CA THR A 183 49.62 -2.65 15.13
C THR A 183 48.94 -3.75 15.94
N SER A 184 47.85 -4.33 15.44
CA SER A 184 47.17 -5.47 16.09
C SER A 184 48.10 -6.69 16.20
N LYS A 185 48.78 -7.06 15.10
CA LYS A 185 49.75 -8.18 15.13
C LYS A 185 50.93 -7.91 16.06
N LYS A 186 51.40 -6.66 16.14
CA LYS A 186 52.46 -6.28 17.09
C LYS A 186 51.97 -6.38 18.54
N LYS A 187 50.72 -5.99 18.81
CA LYS A 187 50.08 -6.12 20.13
C LYS A 187 49.92 -7.59 20.53
N GLU A 188 49.49 -8.46 19.63
CA GLU A 188 49.36 -9.91 19.87
C GLU A 188 50.70 -10.56 20.23
N LEU A 189 51.74 -10.33 19.41
CA LEU A 189 53.09 -10.84 19.70
C LEU A 189 53.63 -10.25 21.01
N GLY A 190 53.36 -8.96 21.25
CA GLY A 190 53.76 -8.30 22.48
C GLY A 190 53.06 -8.86 23.72
N GLN A 191 51.79 -9.25 23.60
CA GLN A 191 51.04 -9.89 24.69
C GLN A 191 51.69 -11.23 25.09
N LYS A 192 52.16 -12.03 24.14
CA LYS A 192 52.91 -13.26 24.45
C LYS A 192 54.16 -12.98 25.28
N VAL A 193 54.87 -11.90 24.98
CA VAL A 193 56.04 -11.47 25.77
C VAL A 193 55.62 -11.04 27.17
N PHE A 194 54.52 -10.28 27.32
CA PHE A 194 53.96 -9.94 28.62
C PHE A 194 53.59 -11.17 29.45
N ASP A 195 52.82 -12.10 28.87
CA ASP A 195 52.36 -13.32 29.53
C ASP A 195 53.55 -14.18 29.97
N HIS A 196 54.60 -14.27 29.14
CA HIS A 196 55.84 -14.96 29.50
C HIS A 196 56.53 -14.29 30.70
N LEU A 197 56.69 -12.96 30.67
CA LEU A 197 57.33 -12.20 31.75
C LEU A 197 56.55 -12.31 33.07
N GLU A 198 55.22 -12.31 33.00
CA GLU A 198 54.35 -12.55 34.15
C GLU A 198 54.53 -13.98 34.70
N SER A 199 54.56 -14.98 33.80
CA SER A 199 54.71 -16.40 34.19
C SER A 199 56.03 -16.70 34.93
N ILE A 200 57.10 -15.96 34.64
CA ILE A 200 58.40 -16.09 35.31
C ILE A 200 58.55 -15.16 36.53
N GLY A 201 57.50 -14.41 36.87
CA GLY A 201 57.51 -13.44 37.97
C GLY A 201 58.57 -12.35 37.78
N TYR A 202 58.74 -11.85 36.56
CA TYR A 202 59.73 -10.82 36.24
C TYR A 202 59.50 -9.55 37.11
N LYS A 203 60.55 -9.08 37.80
CA LYS A 203 60.53 -7.89 38.70
C LYS A 203 61.58 -6.84 38.30
N GLY A 204 61.93 -6.75 37.02
CA GLY A 204 62.92 -5.78 36.55
C GLY A 204 62.41 -4.34 36.57
N GLN A 205 63.30 -3.36 36.72
CA GLN A 205 62.99 -1.93 36.55
C GLN A 205 63.52 -1.40 35.21
N PRO A 206 62.74 -0.57 34.49
CA PRO A 206 61.39 -0.11 34.83
C PRO A 206 60.33 -1.20 34.66
N ASP A 207 59.19 -1.06 35.36
CA ASP A 207 58.00 -1.88 35.11
C ASP A 207 57.62 -1.75 33.63
N ILE A 208 57.48 -2.88 32.95
CA ILE A 208 57.12 -2.90 31.53
C ILE A 208 55.61 -2.70 31.43
N GLN A 209 55.20 -1.59 30.84
CA GLN A 209 53.80 -1.24 30.61
C GLN A 209 53.46 -1.26 29.12
N TYR A 210 54.46 -1.18 28.23
CA TYR A 210 54.24 -1.11 26.78
C TYR A 210 55.20 -2.01 25.99
N VAL A 211 54.72 -2.50 24.85
CA VAL A 211 55.42 -3.43 23.94
C VAL A 211 56.78 -2.88 23.44
N GLN A 212 56.97 -1.57 23.40
CA GLN A 212 58.22 -0.92 22.99
C GLN A 212 59.32 -0.97 24.06
N GLN A 213 59.00 -1.34 25.30
CA GLN A 213 59.97 -1.48 26.39
C GLN A 213 60.61 -2.87 26.44
N PHE A 214 60.18 -3.79 25.57
CA PHE A 214 60.78 -5.11 25.47
C PHE A 214 62.22 -5.00 24.95
N THR A 215 63.13 -5.58 25.72
CA THR A 215 64.51 -5.79 25.27
C THR A 215 64.57 -6.99 24.32
N GLY A 216 65.57 -7.04 23.43
CA GLY A 216 65.77 -8.19 22.54
C GLY A 216 65.78 -9.54 23.28
N LYS A 217 66.37 -9.58 24.49
CA LYS A 217 66.39 -10.78 25.34
C LYS A 217 65.01 -11.21 25.83
N MET A 218 64.10 -10.27 26.09
CA MET A 218 62.73 -10.59 26.52
C MET A 218 61.94 -11.18 25.36
N ILE A 219 62.12 -10.63 24.17
CA ILE A 219 61.49 -11.12 22.95
C ILE A 219 62.04 -12.52 22.60
N GLU A 220 63.36 -12.70 22.66
CA GLU A 220 64.02 -13.99 22.43
C GLU A 220 63.59 -15.09 23.42
N ALA A 221 63.33 -14.73 24.68
CA ALA A 221 62.90 -15.68 25.69
C ALA A 221 61.44 -16.14 25.53
N ALA A 222 60.59 -15.31 24.91
CA ALA A 222 59.15 -15.51 24.85
C ALA A 222 58.63 -15.95 23.46
N LEU A 223 59.31 -15.57 22.37
CA LEU A 223 58.88 -15.80 20.99
C LEU A 223 59.80 -16.79 20.27
N ASP A 224 59.27 -17.58 19.34
CA ASP A 224 60.10 -18.44 18.48
C ASP A 224 60.85 -17.64 17.38
N GLU A 225 61.79 -18.28 16.66
CA GLU A 225 62.58 -17.60 15.62
C GLU A 225 61.74 -16.95 14.51
N GLN A 226 60.60 -17.55 14.13
CA GLN A 226 59.73 -16.99 13.09
C GLN A 226 58.96 -15.79 13.64
N GLU A 227 58.47 -15.88 14.87
CA GLU A 227 57.77 -14.81 15.57
C GLU A 227 58.69 -13.62 15.86
N GLN A 228 59.93 -13.86 16.26
CA GLN A 228 60.95 -12.81 16.44
C GLN A 228 61.22 -12.07 15.13
N LYS A 229 61.45 -12.81 14.03
CA LYS A 229 61.61 -12.23 12.69
C LYS A 229 60.38 -11.41 12.30
N ARG A 230 59.19 -11.92 12.60
CA ARG A 230 57.93 -11.24 12.30
C ARG A 230 57.75 -9.96 13.13
N TYR A 231 58.09 -10.00 14.42
CA TYR A 231 58.03 -8.85 15.32
C TYR A 231 58.94 -7.71 14.84
N GLN A 232 60.17 -8.06 14.42
CA GLN A 232 61.11 -7.09 13.85
C GLN A 232 60.60 -6.50 12.53
N GLN A 233 60.16 -7.34 11.61
CA GLN A 233 59.58 -6.91 10.33
C GLN A 233 58.39 -5.96 10.50
N ILE A 234 57.50 -6.25 11.46
CA ILE A 234 56.35 -5.39 11.74
C ILE A 234 56.81 -4.04 12.29
N THR A 235 57.81 -4.03 13.17
CA THR A 235 58.38 -2.79 13.73
C THR A 235 58.99 -1.93 12.63
N ASP A 236 59.85 -2.48 11.78
CA ASP A 236 60.45 -1.76 10.66
C ASP A 236 59.40 -1.21 9.68
N HIS A 237 58.34 -1.99 9.42
CA HIS A 237 57.25 -1.51 8.57
C HIS A 237 56.45 -0.39 9.22
N LEU A 238 56.11 -0.49 10.50
CA LEU A 238 55.39 0.56 11.22
C LEU A 238 56.19 1.86 11.21
N ASP A 239 57.48 1.80 11.58
CA ASP A 239 58.39 2.95 11.58
C ASP A 239 58.52 3.58 10.20
N MET A 240 58.59 2.76 9.14
CA MET A 240 58.57 3.25 7.76
C MET A 240 57.24 3.96 7.42
N TYR A 241 56.09 3.42 7.84
CA TYR A 241 54.79 4.01 7.52
C TYR A 241 54.52 5.30 8.29
N VAL A 242 54.84 5.38 9.57
CA VAL A 242 54.58 6.59 10.39
C VAL A 242 55.72 7.60 10.40
N GLY A 243 56.90 7.20 9.90
CA GLY A 243 58.10 8.03 9.86
C GLY A 243 58.87 8.01 11.19
N GLU A 244 60.19 8.20 11.11
CA GLU A 244 61.11 8.19 12.27
C GLU A 244 60.87 9.38 13.23
N HIS A 245 60.06 10.36 12.80
CA HIS A 245 59.72 11.60 13.49
C HIS A 245 58.23 11.96 13.42
N GLY A 246 57.31 11.00 13.28
CA GLY A 246 55.86 11.22 13.06
C GLY A 246 55.09 12.02 14.14
N GLY A 247 55.79 12.70 15.05
CA GLY A 247 55.24 13.44 16.17
C GLY A 247 54.71 12.51 17.27
N GLU A 248 54.40 13.08 18.43
CA GLU A 248 53.87 12.32 19.57
C GLU A 248 52.58 11.56 19.22
N TYR A 249 51.77 12.10 18.29
CA TYR A 249 50.51 11.51 17.88
C TYR A 249 50.67 10.27 16.99
N ALA A 250 51.51 10.29 15.94
CA ALA A 250 51.73 9.08 15.14
C ALA A 250 52.44 7.98 15.95
N VAL A 251 53.27 8.36 16.93
CA VAL A 251 53.84 7.44 17.92
C VAL A 251 52.77 6.80 18.81
N LYS A 252 51.69 7.52 19.15
CA LYS A 252 50.53 6.93 19.87
C LYS A 252 49.74 5.97 18.97
N MET A 253 49.54 6.31 17.70
CA MET A 253 48.83 5.43 16.74
C MET A 253 49.47 4.05 16.58
N VAL A 254 50.81 3.96 16.61
CA VAL A 254 51.50 2.65 16.52
C VAL A 254 51.51 1.86 17.82
N LYS A 255 51.07 2.46 18.94
CA LYS A 255 51.01 1.81 20.25
C LYS A 255 49.68 1.11 20.49
N ASP A 256 48.58 1.69 20.02
CA ASP A 256 47.26 1.15 20.24
C ASP A 256 46.49 1.00 18.91
N PRO A 257 46.17 -0.24 18.50
CA PRO A 257 45.37 -0.47 17.29
C PRO A 257 44.01 0.25 17.33
N GLU A 258 43.43 0.50 18.49
CA GLU A 258 42.13 1.20 18.58
C GLU A 258 42.19 2.65 18.09
N ILE A 259 43.33 3.33 18.24
CA ILE A 259 43.51 4.69 17.71
C ILE A 259 43.46 4.66 16.17
N VAL A 260 44.13 3.68 15.55
CA VAL A 260 44.12 3.50 14.09
C VAL A 260 42.71 3.10 13.60
N ASN A 261 42.03 2.27 14.37
CA ASN A 261 40.65 1.86 14.10
C ASN A 261 39.70 3.06 14.10
N LYS A 262 39.77 3.93 15.12
CA LYS A 262 39.00 5.19 15.19
C LYS A 262 39.25 6.07 13.97
N MET A 263 40.49 6.22 13.54
CA MET A 263 40.80 6.99 12.31
C MET A 263 40.27 6.32 11.04
N ALA A 264 40.30 4.99 10.96
CA ALA A 264 39.75 4.26 9.83
C ALA A 264 38.22 4.43 9.75
N GLN A 265 37.53 4.37 10.90
CA GLN A 265 36.09 4.63 11.01
C GLN A 265 35.76 6.07 10.65
N TYR A 266 36.51 7.04 11.17
CA TYR A 266 36.34 8.45 10.83
C TYR A 266 36.50 8.67 9.32
N TRP A 267 37.54 8.12 8.69
CA TRP A 267 37.70 8.21 7.23
C TRP A 267 36.53 7.55 6.50
N GLN A 268 36.08 6.37 6.93
CA GLN A 268 34.95 5.67 6.31
C GLN A 268 33.67 6.50 6.33
N GLN A 269 33.40 7.20 7.43
CA GLN A 269 32.21 8.03 7.61
C GLN A 269 32.31 9.37 6.86
N ASN A 270 33.51 9.97 6.80
CA ASN A 270 33.68 11.35 6.32
C ASN A 270 34.35 11.48 4.94
N ALA A 271 34.79 10.37 4.32
CA ALA A 271 35.55 10.40 3.06
C ALA A 271 34.82 11.13 1.93
N ASP A 272 33.50 10.99 1.82
CA ASP A 272 32.72 11.63 0.77
C ASP A 272 32.65 13.14 0.94
N TYR A 273 32.50 13.63 2.17
CA TYR A 273 32.58 15.05 2.47
C TYR A 273 33.98 15.59 2.15
N ILE A 274 35.03 14.93 2.67
CA ILE A 274 36.42 15.36 2.53
C ILE A 274 36.82 15.46 1.06
N LYS A 275 36.52 14.43 0.25
CA LYS A 275 36.87 14.41 -1.18
C LYS A 275 36.20 15.51 -2.00
N LYS A 276 34.95 15.86 -1.65
CA LYS A 276 34.14 16.79 -2.43
C LYS A 276 34.30 18.25 -2.02
N ASN A 277 34.67 18.52 -0.77
CA ASN A 277 34.55 19.86 -0.19
C ASN A 277 35.87 20.49 0.26
N LEU A 278 36.96 19.73 0.43
CA LEU A 278 38.16 20.26 1.08
C LEU A 278 38.98 21.24 0.23
N LYS A 279 38.92 21.15 -1.10
CA LYS A 279 39.79 21.90 -2.02
C LYS A 279 39.69 23.42 -1.87
N ASP A 280 38.47 23.91 -1.66
CA ASP A 280 38.14 25.33 -1.54
C ASP A 280 37.57 25.68 -0.15
N ALA A 281 37.73 24.79 0.83
CA ALA A 281 37.22 25.00 2.18
C ALA A 281 38.06 26.05 2.92
N GLU A 282 37.38 27.00 3.55
CA GLU A 282 38.01 27.97 4.46
C GLU A 282 37.80 27.53 5.90
N THR A 283 38.77 27.81 6.78
CA THR A 283 38.65 27.46 8.20
C THR A 283 37.37 28.01 8.80
N SER A 284 37.03 29.27 8.52
CA SER A 284 35.84 29.97 9.03
C SER A 284 34.67 29.97 8.05
N GLN A 285 34.52 28.91 7.25
CA GLN A 285 33.44 28.82 6.26
C GLN A 285 32.06 28.76 6.90
N TYR A 286 31.93 28.11 8.06
CA TYR A 286 30.63 27.81 8.66
C TYR A 286 30.47 28.42 10.06
N SER A 287 29.23 28.80 10.35
CA SER A 287 28.72 29.12 11.68
C SER A 287 27.58 28.16 12.03
N ILE A 288 27.29 28.00 13.32
CA ILE A 288 26.12 27.24 13.79
C ILE A 288 25.18 28.22 14.49
N ILE A 289 23.92 28.25 14.07
CA ILE A 289 22.83 28.92 14.77
C ILE A 289 22.11 27.88 15.61
N ILE A 290 22.12 28.04 16.93
CA ILE A 290 21.34 27.23 17.85
C ILE A 290 20.11 28.06 18.21
N SER A 291 18.92 27.56 17.87
CA SER A 291 17.66 28.26 18.01
C SER A 291 16.69 27.47 18.89
N ARG A 292 15.98 28.20 19.75
CA ARG A 292 14.78 27.74 20.46
C ARG A 292 13.53 28.53 20.06
N ASP A 293 13.64 29.32 18.99
CA ASP A 293 12.51 30.06 18.42
C ASP A 293 11.46 29.08 17.85
N PRO A 294 10.17 29.26 18.17
CA PRO A 294 9.11 28.34 17.72
C PRO A 294 9.07 28.12 16.21
N ILE A 295 9.29 29.15 15.40
CA ILE A 295 9.25 29.05 13.93
C ILE A 295 10.47 28.26 13.45
N ASP A 296 11.66 28.55 13.97
CA ASP A 296 12.88 27.82 13.61
C ASP A 296 12.81 26.35 14.00
N ILE A 297 12.17 26.02 15.13
CA ILE A 297 11.91 24.65 15.56
C ILE A 297 10.90 23.99 14.62
N LEU A 298 9.76 24.60 14.35
CA LEU A 298 8.73 24.02 13.48
C LEU A 298 9.29 23.70 12.08
N ARG A 299 10.18 24.56 11.56
CA ARG A 299 10.93 24.38 10.29
C ARG A 299 11.82 23.15 10.24
N MET A 300 12.00 22.41 11.34
CA MET A 300 12.62 21.09 11.30
C MET A 300 11.83 20.07 10.47
N SER A 301 10.51 20.22 10.40
CA SER A 301 9.59 19.35 9.64
C SER A 301 9.72 19.55 8.11
N ASP A 302 10.14 20.74 7.68
CA ASP A 302 10.18 21.16 6.28
C ASP A 302 11.52 20.86 5.55
N PHE A 303 12.42 20.08 6.17
CA PHE A 303 13.71 19.77 5.56
C PHE A 303 13.58 18.81 4.35
N ASN A 304 14.11 19.23 3.19
CA ASN A 304 14.07 18.49 1.92
C ASN A 304 14.73 17.10 2.07
N LYS A 305 14.04 16.05 1.58
CA LYS A 305 14.33 14.60 1.75
C LYS A 305 13.96 13.96 3.09
N ILE A 306 13.36 14.70 4.02
CA ILE A 306 12.52 14.05 5.04
C ILE A 306 11.19 13.78 4.33
N THR A 307 10.88 12.50 4.09
CA THR A 307 9.69 12.10 3.33
C THR A 307 8.82 11.21 4.21
N SER A 308 7.51 11.36 4.03
CA SER A 308 6.39 10.51 4.44
C SER A 308 5.79 10.61 5.85
N CYS A 309 6.50 11.00 6.92
CA CYS A 309 5.87 11.05 8.26
C CYS A 309 6.22 12.29 9.11
N HIS A 310 7.16 13.13 8.69
CA HIS A 310 7.56 14.37 9.39
C HIS A 310 7.26 15.63 8.57
N SER A 311 6.77 15.46 7.34
CA SER A 311 6.50 16.59 6.47
C SER A 311 5.21 17.27 6.92
N PRO A 312 5.11 18.60 6.82
CA PRO A 312 3.85 19.29 7.10
C PRO A 312 2.68 18.78 6.26
N PRO A 313 1.42 18.97 6.73
CA PRO A 313 0.20 18.54 6.03
C PRO A 313 0.13 19.01 4.57
N SER A 314 0.63 20.22 4.27
CA SER A 314 0.73 20.77 2.90
C SER A 314 1.58 19.92 1.94
N ARG A 315 2.33 18.92 2.43
CA ARG A 315 3.30 18.11 1.67
C ARG A 315 3.00 16.61 1.69
N SER A 316 1.75 16.22 1.94
CA SER A 316 1.30 14.80 1.95
C SER A 316 2.03 13.95 3.01
N GLY A 317 2.54 14.57 4.07
CA GLY A 317 3.23 13.89 5.17
C GLY A 317 2.24 13.24 6.12
N GLY A 318 2.51 12.01 6.55
CA GLY A 318 1.80 11.36 7.65
C GLY A 318 1.88 12.21 8.92
N GLU A 319 0.74 12.41 9.56
CA GLU A 319 0.51 13.49 10.53
C GLU A 319 1.26 13.31 11.87
N SER A 320 1.67 12.08 12.18
CA SER A 320 2.20 11.72 13.51
C SER A 320 3.49 12.42 13.92
N TYR A 321 4.45 12.67 13.03
CA TYR A 321 5.68 13.38 13.41
C TYR A 321 5.72 14.86 13.04
N TYR A 322 4.72 15.39 12.32
CA TYR A 322 4.51 16.83 12.26
C TYR A 322 3.99 17.34 13.62
N LYS A 323 3.05 16.60 14.23
CA LYS A 323 2.60 16.85 15.61
C LYS A 323 3.76 16.92 16.60
N CYS A 324 4.76 16.06 16.46
CA CYS A 324 6.01 16.15 17.23
C CYS A 324 6.75 17.49 17.04
N ALA A 325 6.86 17.99 15.81
CA ALA A 325 7.54 19.26 15.54
C ALA A 325 6.78 20.45 16.15
N VAL A 326 5.45 20.41 16.09
CA VAL A 326 4.56 21.37 16.76
C VAL A 326 4.79 21.30 18.28
N ALA A 327 4.76 20.11 18.88
CA ALA A 327 4.99 19.92 20.31
C ALA A 327 6.37 20.44 20.76
N GLU A 328 7.43 20.23 19.96
CA GLU A 328 8.75 20.81 20.26
C GLU A 328 8.75 22.35 20.16
N ALA A 329 8.00 22.92 19.19
CA ALA A 329 7.92 24.37 18.95
C ALA A 329 7.18 25.11 20.07
N HIS A 330 6.29 24.44 20.81
CA HIS A 330 5.68 24.93 22.06
C HIS A 330 6.65 24.94 23.27
N GLY A 331 7.95 25.15 23.04
CA GLY A 331 8.95 25.34 24.10
C GLY A 331 9.50 24.06 24.72
N HIS A 332 9.51 22.95 24.00
CA HIS A 332 10.01 21.65 24.49
C HIS A 332 11.28 21.15 23.77
N GLY A 333 11.90 21.96 22.92
CA GLY A 333 13.11 21.59 22.21
C GLY A 333 13.97 22.78 21.77
N ALA A 334 15.09 22.47 21.14
CA ALA A 334 15.91 23.43 20.41
C ALA A 334 16.53 22.73 19.19
N ILE A 335 17.05 23.53 18.26
CA ILE A 335 17.61 23.04 17.01
C ILE A 335 18.90 23.79 16.68
N ALA A 336 19.90 23.08 16.18
CA ALA A 336 21.12 23.67 15.67
C ALA A 336 21.15 23.56 14.15
N TYR A 337 21.39 24.67 13.46
CA TYR A 337 21.54 24.81 12.01
C TYR A 337 22.97 25.22 11.67
N VAL A 338 23.58 24.57 10.68
CA VAL A 338 24.82 25.06 10.06
C VAL A 338 24.47 25.99 8.92
N VAL A 339 25.14 27.15 8.86
CA VAL A 339 24.99 28.15 7.80
C VAL A 339 26.35 28.59 7.28
N ASP A 340 26.41 29.15 6.08
CA ASP A 340 27.64 29.78 5.58
C ASP A 340 27.88 31.11 6.33
N THR A 341 29.08 31.28 6.88
CA THR A 341 29.39 32.47 7.68
C THR A 341 29.33 33.74 6.84
N LYS A 342 29.75 33.71 5.56
CA LYS A 342 29.71 34.90 4.71
C LYS A 342 28.28 35.29 4.36
N GLU A 343 27.42 34.30 4.12
CA GLU A 343 25.99 34.53 3.89
C GLU A 343 25.32 35.13 5.12
N LEU A 344 25.60 34.61 6.32
CA LEU A 344 25.09 35.16 7.59
C LEU A 344 25.48 36.64 7.78
N LEU A 345 26.74 36.98 7.59
CA LEU A 345 27.22 38.35 7.77
C LEU A 345 26.64 39.30 6.70
N GLN A 346 26.52 38.83 5.45
CA GLN A 346 25.91 39.61 4.37
C GLN A 346 24.40 39.80 4.56
N GLY A 347 23.69 38.75 4.97
CA GLY A 347 22.24 38.78 5.20
C GLY A 347 21.83 39.64 6.39
N THR A 348 22.71 39.79 7.38
CA THR A 348 22.48 40.65 8.56
C THR A 348 23.08 42.05 8.41
N ASP A 349 23.87 42.32 7.35
CA ASP A 349 24.64 43.56 7.18
C ASP A 349 25.57 43.86 8.38
N THR A 350 26.32 42.85 8.84
CA THR A 350 27.20 42.92 10.01
C THR A 350 28.65 42.52 9.69
N ASP A 351 29.58 42.94 10.55
CA ASP A 351 31.02 42.68 10.35
C ASP A 351 31.50 41.39 11.04
N ASN A 352 30.75 40.87 12.02
CA ASN A 352 31.14 39.72 12.85
C ASN A 352 29.92 38.93 13.38
N ILE A 353 30.18 37.71 13.88
CA ILE A 353 29.11 36.78 14.28
C ILE A 353 28.38 37.24 15.54
N GLU A 354 29.02 38.04 16.40
CA GLU A 354 28.43 38.58 17.61
C GLU A 354 27.37 39.65 17.28
N GLU A 355 27.65 40.54 16.31
CA GLU A 355 26.67 41.48 15.77
C GLU A 355 25.56 40.76 15.00
N ALA A 356 25.91 39.72 14.24
CA ALA A 356 24.92 38.90 13.55
C ALA A 356 23.97 38.20 14.54
N GLU A 357 24.47 37.70 15.67
CA GLU A 357 23.64 37.09 16.74
C GLU A 357 22.59 38.07 17.24
N ILE A 358 22.96 39.34 17.46
CA ILE A 358 22.02 40.38 17.90
C ILE A 358 20.96 40.60 16.81
N ALA A 359 21.38 40.77 15.55
CA ALA A 359 20.47 41.03 14.43
C ALA A 359 19.45 39.90 14.20
N ILE A 360 19.86 38.64 14.34
CA ILE A 360 18.94 37.50 14.13
C ILE A 360 17.98 37.29 15.31
N ASN A 361 18.30 37.75 16.53
CA ASN A 361 17.36 37.69 17.65
C ASN A 361 16.21 38.70 17.49
N ASP A 362 16.45 39.82 16.80
CA ASP A 362 15.41 40.79 16.45
C ASP A 362 14.55 40.37 15.24
N ALA A 363 14.97 39.34 14.51
CA ALA A 363 14.25 38.85 13.32
C ALA A 363 13.17 37.84 13.71
N GLN A 364 11.99 37.95 13.09
CA GLN A 364 10.92 36.96 13.26
C GLN A 364 11.25 35.66 12.50
N GLU A 365 11.80 35.78 11.29
CA GLU A 365 12.20 34.64 10.46
C GLU A 365 13.59 34.85 9.86
N ILE A 366 14.47 33.86 10.02
CA ILE A 366 15.85 33.96 9.57
C ILE A 366 16.13 33.18 8.27
N PHE A 367 15.38 32.12 7.98
CA PHE A 367 15.64 31.29 6.80
C PHE A 367 14.83 31.70 5.59
N TYR A 368 15.47 31.71 4.42
CA TYR A 368 14.80 32.09 3.18
C TYR A 368 13.57 31.23 2.87
N ASP A 369 12.52 31.88 2.37
CA ASP A 369 11.27 31.26 1.93
C ASP A 369 11.01 31.58 0.45
N ASP A 370 11.14 30.57 -0.42
CA ASP A 370 10.94 30.78 -1.86
C ASP A 370 9.49 30.98 -2.25
N ILE A 371 8.53 30.55 -1.42
CA ILE A 371 7.12 30.53 -1.77
C ILE A 371 6.41 31.78 -1.24
N ARG A 372 6.65 32.19 0.03
CA ARG A 372 6.15 33.48 0.56
C ARG A 372 6.91 34.68 -0.02
N GLY A 373 8.06 34.42 -0.65
CA GLY A 373 8.78 35.32 -1.52
C GLY A 373 10.11 35.79 -0.95
N SER A 374 10.98 36.28 -1.83
CA SER A 374 12.40 36.60 -1.55
C SER A 374 12.68 37.66 -0.48
N HIS A 375 11.64 38.19 0.18
CA HIS A 375 11.74 39.13 1.29
C HIS A 375 11.70 38.44 2.66
N ILE A 376 11.35 37.16 2.71
CA ILE A 376 11.33 36.36 3.93
C ILE A 376 12.70 35.68 4.11
N GLY A 377 13.28 35.84 5.29
CA GLY A 377 14.57 35.27 5.66
C GLY A 377 15.77 35.92 4.98
N ILE A 378 16.96 35.53 5.44
CA ILE A 378 18.24 36.13 5.05
C ILE A 378 19.37 35.11 4.82
N ILE A 379 19.15 33.83 5.13
CA ILE A 379 20.16 32.77 5.04
C ILE A 379 19.55 31.40 4.68
N GLU A 380 20.33 30.52 4.08
CA GLU A 380 19.97 29.11 3.87
C GLU A 380 20.64 28.16 4.88
N PRO A 381 19.90 27.22 5.51
CA PRO A 381 20.52 26.20 6.35
C PRO A 381 21.14 25.09 5.49
N ILE A 382 22.34 24.66 5.85
CA ILE A 382 23.13 23.63 5.15
C ILE A 382 22.94 22.24 5.79
N SER A 383 22.75 22.23 7.11
CA SER A 383 22.65 21.03 7.93
C SER A 383 21.92 21.35 9.24
N ARG A 384 21.29 20.36 9.88
CA ARG A 384 20.67 20.52 11.20
C ARG A 384 20.81 19.31 12.12
N THR A 385 20.78 19.54 13.43
CA THR A 385 20.60 18.52 14.48
C THR A 385 19.69 19.07 15.59
N ARG A 386 18.95 18.20 16.28
CA ARG A 386 18.04 18.60 17.36
C ARG A 386 18.77 18.63 18.71
N LEU A 387 18.25 19.40 19.66
CA LEU A 387 18.60 19.37 21.08
C LEU A 387 17.34 19.07 21.87
N ARG A 388 17.36 17.97 22.61
CA ARG A 388 16.20 17.42 23.34
C ARG A 388 16.17 17.96 24.76
N LYS A 389 14.96 18.20 25.29
CA LYS A 389 14.74 18.67 26.67
C LYS A 389 14.72 17.51 27.65
N PHE A 390 15.80 17.36 28.41
CA PHE A 390 15.85 16.46 29.55
C PHE A 390 15.64 17.27 30.82
N VAL A 391 14.81 16.78 31.74
CA VAL A 391 14.46 17.48 32.98
C VAL A 391 14.76 16.57 34.18
N TYR A 392 15.33 17.12 35.26
CA TYR A 392 15.53 16.40 36.53
C TYR A 392 15.22 17.26 37.79
N ASP A 393 14.60 16.61 38.79
CA ASP A 393 14.16 16.96 40.18
C ASP A 393 13.57 18.36 40.47
N THR A 394 12.57 18.54 41.34
CA THR A 394 12.13 17.81 42.56
C THR A 394 10.78 17.05 42.47
N PRO A 395 10.52 16.07 43.36
CA PRO A 395 9.20 15.47 43.53
C PRO A 395 8.22 16.47 44.13
N ASP A 396 7.27 16.95 43.33
CA ASP A 396 6.00 17.51 43.80
C ASP A 396 4.91 16.41 43.71
N PRO A 397 4.31 15.99 44.83
CA PRO A 397 3.17 15.07 44.83
C PRO A 397 1.91 15.62 44.15
N GLU A 398 1.83 16.91 43.83
CA GLU A 398 0.58 17.58 43.37
C GLU A 398 0.57 18.08 41.90
N GLY A 399 1.58 17.76 41.08
CA GLY A 399 1.46 17.74 39.61
C GLY A 399 1.92 18.99 38.86
N GLY A 400 2.99 18.81 38.07
CA GLY A 400 3.48 19.73 37.04
C GLY A 400 4.96 19.48 36.70
N TYR A 401 5.28 19.11 35.45
CA TYR A 401 6.63 18.76 34.98
C TYR A 401 7.56 19.96 34.70
N ASP A 402 7.08 21.19 34.85
CA ASP A 402 7.81 22.41 34.48
C ASP A 402 8.75 22.99 35.55
N ILE A 403 8.90 22.34 36.71
CA ILE A 403 9.63 22.90 37.87
C ILE A 403 11.07 22.33 38.00
N GLY A 404 11.47 21.40 37.13
CA GLY A 404 12.78 20.75 37.20
C GLY A 404 13.90 21.47 36.42
N THR A 405 15.16 21.11 36.72
CA THR A 405 16.32 21.64 35.99
C THR A 405 16.36 21.07 34.57
N GLN A 406 16.50 21.93 33.57
CA GLN A 406 16.47 21.56 32.15
C GLN A 406 17.88 21.42 31.56
N LEU A 407 18.09 20.37 30.75
CA LEU A 407 19.30 20.14 29.97
C LEU A 407 18.95 20.09 28.48
N ALA A 408 19.66 20.86 27.66
CA ALA A 408 19.60 20.75 26.21
C ALA A 408 20.59 19.68 25.75
N VAL A 409 20.07 18.52 25.36
CA VAL A 409 20.85 17.33 25.04
C VAL A 409 20.91 17.14 23.52
N PRO A 410 22.06 17.39 22.85
CA PRO A 410 22.13 17.30 21.39
C PRO A 410 21.99 15.87 20.86
N GLU A 411 21.17 15.71 19.83
CA GLU A 411 20.97 14.46 19.10
C GLU A 411 22.20 14.06 18.28
N LYS A 412 22.31 12.76 18.01
CA LYS A 412 23.36 12.20 17.13
C LYS A 412 23.05 12.36 15.65
N ARG A 413 21.77 12.42 15.30
CA ARG A 413 21.30 12.42 13.91
C ARG A 413 21.48 13.80 13.28
N VAL A 414 22.14 13.83 12.12
CA VAL A 414 22.31 15.05 11.32
C VAL A 414 21.47 14.95 10.05
N TYR A 415 20.69 15.99 9.77
CA TYR A 415 19.94 16.14 8.53
C TYR A 415 20.62 17.18 7.64
N GLY A 416 20.66 16.95 6.32
CA GLY A 416 21.39 17.78 5.37
C GLY A 416 22.84 17.32 5.16
N LYS A 417 23.74 18.28 4.92
CA LYS A 417 25.16 17.98 4.63
C LYS A 417 25.85 17.43 5.88
N GLN A 418 26.46 16.26 5.77
CA GLN A 418 27.22 15.63 6.87
C GLN A 418 28.57 16.32 7.05
N ILE A 419 28.58 17.47 7.75
CA ILE A 419 29.79 18.25 8.02
C ILE A 419 30.49 17.67 9.26
N PRO A 420 31.75 17.20 9.14
CA PRO A 420 32.44 16.56 10.27
C PRO A 420 32.62 17.52 11.45
N GLY A 421 32.39 17.03 12.67
CA GLY A 421 32.52 17.80 13.91
C GLY A 421 31.30 18.66 14.27
N PHE A 422 30.22 18.65 13.49
CA PHE A 422 29.04 19.49 13.74
C PHE A 422 28.38 19.17 15.10
N VAL A 423 27.97 17.92 15.32
CA VAL A 423 27.35 17.51 16.61
C VAL A 423 28.33 17.72 17.77
N SER A 424 29.61 17.38 17.57
CA SER A 424 30.67 17.58 18.56
C SER A 424 30.77 19.04 19.03
N ARG A 425 30.64 20.00 18.10
CA ARG A 425 30.66 21.44 18.41
C ARG A 425 29.41 21.90 19.17
N VAL A 426 28.24 21.38 18.82
CA VAL A 426 26.97 21.65 19.54
C VAL A 426 27.01 21.08 20.96
N VAL A 427 27.54 19.86 21.14
CA VAL A 427 27.77 19.24 22.46
C VAL A 427 28.72 20.06 23.31
N GLN A 428 29.81 20.57 22.72
CA GLN A 428 30.71 21.46 23.43
C GLN A 428 30.00 22.73 23.91
N TRP A 429 29.20 23.37 23.05
CA TRP A 429 28.41 24.54 23.45
C TRP A 429 27.43 24.20 24.59
N ALA A 430 26.72 23.07 24.49
CA ALA A 430 25.78 22.64 25.53
C ALA A 430 26.48 22.44 26.88
N ARG A 431 27.67 21.82 26.90
CA ARG A 431 28.50 21.65 28.11
C ARG A 431 28.94 22.98 28.71
N GLU A 432 29.39 23.90 27.86
CA GLU A 432 29.90 25.20 28.29
C GLU A 432 28.79 26.07 28.91
N ASN A 433 27.58 26.03 28.35
CA ASN A 433 26.47 26.90 28.74
C ASN A 433 25.49 26.27 29.75
N GLN A 434 25.68 25.01 30.13
CA GLN A 434 24.82 24.30 31.10
C GLN A 434 25.62 23.71 32.26
N LYS A 435 26.82 24.25 32.54
CA LYS A 435 27.75 23.68 33.51
C LYS A 435 27.14 23.53 34.91
N GLU A 436 26.42 24.53 35.38
CA GLU A 436 25.78 24.49 36.71
C GLU A 436 24.72 23.38 36.80
N ALA A 437 23.91 23.20 35.75
CA ALA A 437 22.99 22.08 35.68
C ALA A 437 23.75 20.73 35.65
N LEU A 438 24.77 20.60 34.80
CA LEU A 438 25.58 19.38 34.74
C LEU A 438 26.26 19.03 36.08
N ASP A 439 26.73 20.02 36.84
CA ASP A 439 27.36 19.82 38.14
C ASP A 439 26.35 19.41 39.23
N ASN A 440 25.06 19.75 39.05
CA ASN A 440 23.97 19.48 40.00
C ASN A 440 23.10 18.26 39.62
N MET A 441 23.53 17.44 38.68
CA MET A 441 22.79 16.23 38.29
C MET A 441 22.61 15.25 39.47
N PRO A 442 21.47 14.53 39.54
CA PRO A 442 21.17 13.61 40.62
C PRO A 442 22.15 12.45 40.64
N ALA A 443 22.81 12.28 41.78
CA ALA A 443 23.73 11.17 42.00
C ALA A 443 22.98 9.84 42.12
N ASP A 444 23.62 8.75 41.74
CA ASP A 444 23.11 7.40 41.96
C ASP A 444 23.11 6.99 43.44
N ALA A 445 22.60 5.80 43.74
CA ALA A 445 22.52 5.27 45.10
C ALA A 445 23.90 5.09 45.79
N TYR A 446 24.99 5.07 45.00
CA TYR A 446 26.36 4.87 45.47
C TYR A 446 27.11 6.21 45.64
N GLY A 447 26.63 7.28 45.00
CA GLY A 447 27.10 8.66 45.15
C GLY A 447 28.26 9.03 44.21
N ASP A 448 28.67 8.12 43.33
CA ASP A 448 29.75 8.30 42.35
C ASP A 448 29.25 8.34 40.90
N GLY A 449 28.06 7.79 40.61
CA GLY A 449 27.38 7.86 39.31
C GLY A 449 26.20 8.84 39.25
N ILE A 450 25.45 8.79 38.15
CA ILE A 450 24.26 9.61 37.84
C ILE A 450 23.03 8.69 37.79
N ASP A 451 21.96 9.04 38.51
CA ASP A 451 20.69 8.31 38.50
C ASP A 451 19.80 8.76 37.33
N LEU A 452 19.77 7.98 36.25
CA LEU A 452 18.93 8.26 35.08
C LEU A 452 17.43 8.12 35.38
N ASN A 453 17.02 7.41 36.45
CA ASN A 453 15.59 7.30 36.80
C ASN A 453 14.99 8.63 37.28
N LYS A 454 15.84 9.63 37.52
CA LYS A 454 15.46 11.00 37.91
C LYS A 454 15.33 11.96 36.73
N PHE A 455 15.58 11.47 35.51
CA PHE A 455 15.48 12.26 34.30
C PHE A 455 14.25 11.86 33.51
N THR A 456 13.57 12.86 32.97
CA THR A 456 12.48 12.71 32.02
C THR A 456 12.82 13.45 30.73
N LEU A 457 12.69 12.78 29.60
CA LEU A 457 12.64 13.42 28.29
C LEU A 457 11.24 14.01 28.09
N VAL A 458 11.14 15.33 27.95
CA VAL A 458 9.85 16.04 27.83
C VAL A 458 9.70 16.60 26.41
N GLY A 459 8.48 16.56 25.88
CA GLY A 459 8.13 17.10 24.56
C GLY A 459 7.70 16.01 23.61
N ALA A 460 8.14 16.08 22.35
CA ALA A 460 7.73 15.13 21.33
C ALA A 460 8.10 13.67 21.63
N SER A 461 7.20 12.75 21.28
CA SER A 461 7.33 11.30 21.42
C SER A 461 8.42 10.72 20.51
N TYR A 462 8.65 11.30 19.32
CA TYR A 462 9.64 10.81 18.36
C TYR A 462 11.09 11.12 18.75
N GLU A 463 11.93 10.09 18.75
CA GLU A 463 13.36 10.16 19.08
C GLU A 463 14.24 9.72 17.90
N ASP A 464 15.24 10.52 17.51
CA ASP A 464 16.23 10.07 16.51
C ASP A 464 17.19 9.03 17.13
N THR A 465 17.57 9.25 18.40
CA THR A 465 18.37 8.31 19.20
C THR A 465 17.47 7.63 20.23
N ALA A 466 16.68 6.66 19.77
CA ALA A 466 15.49 6.18 20.48
C ALA A 466 15.71 5.26 21.69
N GLY A 467 14.74 5.33 22.61
CA GLY A 467 14.57 4.42 23.75
C GLY A 467 15.61 4.59 24.85
N HIS A 468 15.48 3.82 25.93
CA HIS A 468 16.34 3.95 27.12
C HIS A 468 17.84 3.86 26.82
N LYS A 469 18.23 2.98 25.87
CA LYS A 469 19.63 2.87 25.42
C LYS A 469 20.08 4.15 24.71
N GLY A 470 19.27 4.69 23.81
CA GLY A 470 19.58 5.89 23.06
C GLY A 470 19.71 7.12 23.97
N ARG A 471 18.74 7.34 24.86
CA ARG A 471 18.78 8.44 25.85
C ARG A 471 20.04 8.39 26.73
N ARG A 472 20.44 7.19 27.15
CA ARG A 472 21.71 6.97 27.88
C ARG A 472 22.93 7.33 27.02
N GLU A 473 22.95 6.94 25.75
CA GLU A 473 24.03 7.33 24.83
C GLU A 473 24.13 8.86 24.66
N LEU A 474 22.99 9.56 24.64
CA LEU A 474 22.96 11.02 24.60
C LEU A 474 23.53 11.65 25.88
N MET A 475 23.21 11.10 27.06
CA MET A 475 23.78 11.56 28.34
C MET A 475 25.30 11.30 28.43
N VAL A 476 25.77 10.15 27.95
CA VAL A 476 27.20 9.86 27.81
C VAL A 476 27.87 10.88 26.88
N GLN A 477 27.27 11.16 25.73
CA GLN A 477 27.76 12.16 24.79
C GLN A 477 27.80 13.56 25.41
N LEU A 478 26.74 13.99 26.11
CA LEU A 478 26.66 15.32 26.69
C LEU A 478 27.65 15.50 27.84
N THR A 479 27.83 14.51 28.71
CA THR A 479 28.67 14.67 29.91
C THR A 479 30.14 14.31 29.67
N GLY A 480 30.43 13.46 28.67
CA GLY A 480 31.74 12.85 28.49
C GLY A 480 32.05 11.76 29.53
N ARG A 481 31.10 11.42 30.40
CA ARG A 481 31.30 10.40 31.42
C ARG A 481 31.24 9.00 30.81
N PRO A 482 32.03 8.05 31.32
CA PRO A 482 31.88 6.65 31.01
C PRO A 482 30.44 6.16 31.24
N ASN A 483 29.93 5.32 30.33
CA ASN A 483 28.59 4.73 30.44
C ASN A 483 28.33 3.91 31.74
N GLU A 484 29.34 3.66 32.60
CA GLU A 484 29.18 2.91 33.85
C GLU A 484 28.88 3.82 35.02
N ASP A 485 29.11 5.12 34.85
CA ASP A 485 28.76 6.19 35.78
C ASP A 485 27.27 6.54 35.68
N PHE A 486 26.46 5.71 35.03
CA PHE A 486 25.04 5.97 34.82
C PHE A 486 24.24 4.75 35.26
N ASP A 487 23.32 4.93 36.20
CA ASP A 487 22.39 3.90 36.65
C ASP A 487 20.96 4.22 36.21
N GLY A 488 20.11 3.22 36.04
CA GLY A 488 18.70 3.44 35.69
C GLY A 488 18.39 3.81 34.24
N GLN A 489 17.19 4.35 34.01
CA GLN A 489 16.65 4.66 32.69
C GLN A 489 15.92 6.00 32.68
N VAL A 490 16.19 6.81 31.66
CA VAL A 490 15.49 8.09 31.44
C VAL A 490 14.06 7.82 31.00
N GLY A 491 13.09 8.39 31.73
CA GLY A 491 11.67 8.37 31.40
C GLY A 491 11.35 9.20 30.15
N GLN A 492 10.12 9.11 29.67
CA GLN A 492 9.63 10.01 28.61
C GLN A 492 8.23 10.46 28.98
N ASP A 493 7.99 11.74 28.79
CA ASP A 493 6.71 12.38 28.94
C ASP A 493 6.34 13.04 27.61
N SER A 494 5.35 12.44 26.95
CA SER A 494 4.73 12.94 25.72
C SER A 494 3.51 13.84 25.99
N GLY A 495 3.20 14.16 27.25
CA GLY A 495 2.06 15.02 27.62
C GLY A 495 1.91 16.27 26.76
N PRO A 496 2.98 17.05 26.50
CA PRO A 496 2.90 18.22 25.61
C PRO A 496 2.45 17.90 24.17
N GLU A 497 2.79 16.71 23.65
CA GLU A 497 2.29 16.25 22.35
C GLU A 497 0.86 15.73 22.46
N ASP A 498 0.53 15.00 23.52
CA ASP A 498 -0.78 14.40 23.74
C ASP A 498 -1.88 15.47 23.96
N GLU A 499 -1.52 16.63 24.51
CA GLU A 499 -2.42 17.77 24.74
C GLU A 499 -2.72 18.61 23.49
N LEU A 500 -1.98 18.42 22.38
CA LEU A 500 -2.27 19.13 21.13
C LEU A 500 -3.56 18.58 20.49
N ASP A 501 -4.50 19.50 20.22
CA ASP A 501 -5.76 19.23 19.52
C ASP A 501 -5.51 18.78 18.08
N THR A 502 -5.72 17.50 17.79
CA THR A 502 -5.43 16.91 16.46
C THR A 502 -6.30 17.47 15.35
N SER A 503 -7.47 18.03 15.67
CA SER A 503 -8.37 18.63 14.69
C SER A 503 -7.81 19.87 14.00
N MET A 504 -6.76 20.49 14.57
CA MET A 504 -6.08 21.61 13.93
C MET A 504 -5.31 21.17 12.67
N PHE A 505 -4.93 19.90 12.55
CA PHE A 505 -4.09 19.40 11.46
C PHE A 505 -4.86 19.05 10.18
N THR A 506 -6.16 18.77 10.28
CA THR A 506 -7.01 18.22 9.20
C THR A 506 -8.01 19.24 8.63
N ALA A 507 -8.27 20.34 9.33
CA ALA A 507 -9.37 21.26 9.04
C ALA A 507 -9.39 21.83 7.61
N GLY A 508 -8.23 22.17 7.03
CA GLY A 508 -8.13 22.65 5.65
C GLY A 508 -8.03 21.53 4.59
N GLN A 509 -7.57 20.35 4.99
CA GLN A 509 -7.40 19.21 4.09
C GLN A 509 -8.71 18.50 3.82
N ILE A 510 -9.60 18.41 4.81
CA ILE A 510 -10.93 17.77 4.65
C ILE A 510 -11.75 18.49 3.59
N GLU A 511 -11.81 19.83 3.61
CA GLU A 511 -12.59 20.58 2.63
C GLU A 511 -12.03 20.43 1.21
N ALA A 512 -10.71 20.47 1.05
CA ALA A 512 -10.06 20.28 -0.25
C ALA A 512 -10.21 18.84 -0.78
N ALA A 513 -10.04 17.84 0.09
CA ALA A 513 -10.22 16.43 -0.26
C ALA A 513 -11.69 16.15 -0.60
N GLN A 514 -12.65 16.66 0.18
CA GLN A 514 -14.07 16.48 -0.10
C GLN A 514 -14.45 17.09 -1.45
N ALA A 515 -13.96 18.29 -1.77
CA ALA A 515 -14.23 18.91 -3.07
C ALA A 515 -13.70 18.08 -4.25
N ARG A 516 -12.53 17.44 -4.11
CA ARG A 516 -11.96 16.56 -5.14
C ARG A 516 -12.73 15.24 -5.24
N VAL A 517 -13.06 14.64 -4.10
CA VAL A 517 -13.85 13.41 -4.02
C VAL A 517 -15.23 13.60 -4.64
N ASP A 518 -15.90 14.73 -4.35
CA ASP A 518 -17.21 15.08 -4.91
C ASP A 518 -17.16 15.15 -6.44
N GLU A 519 -16.10 15.74 -7.02
CA GLU A 519 -15.91 15.80 -8.47
C GLU A 519 -15.82 14.40 -9.11
N ILE A 520 -15.02 13.51 -8.51
CA ILE A 520 -14.83 12.14 -9.01
C ILE A 520 -16.13 11.33 -8.89
N VAL A 521 -16.79 11.42 -7.73
CA VAL A 521 -18.06 10.73 -7.47
C VAL A 521 -19.14 11.19 -8.46
N ASP A 522 -19.25 12.50 -8.70
CA ASP A 522 -20.20 13.05 -9.68
C ASP A 522 -19.89 12.55 -11.10
N GLU A 523 -18.62 12.49 -11.50
CA GLU A 523 -18.25 11.99 -12.83
C GLU A 523 -18.66 10.52 -13.03
N TRP A 524 -18.39 9.66 -12.05
CA TRP A 524 -18.75 8.24 -12.13
C TRP A 524 -20.25 7.98 -12.05
N ASN A 525 -20.96 8.63 -11.13
CA ASN A 525 -22.41 8.46 -10.98
C ASN A 525 -23.18 8.95 -12.21
N ASN A 526 -22.62 9.87 -12.99
CA ASN A 526 -23.18 10.26 -14.29
C ASN A 526 -22.90 9.26 -15.42
N ARG A 527 -21.97 8.31 -15.24
CA ARG A 527 -21.59 7.29 -16.23
C ARG A 527 -22.33 5.96 -16.02
N TYR A 528 -22.57 5.55 -14.78
CA TYR A 528 -23.20 4.27 -14.48
C TYR A 528 -24.62 4.13 -15.04
N GLN A 529 -24.99 2.91 -15.41
CA GLN A 529 -26.34 2.51 -15.79
C GLN A 529 -27.25 2.34 -14.56
N ALA A 530 -26.74 1.70 -13.52
CA ALA A 530 -27.52 1.24 -12.37
C ALA A 530 -26.77 1.25 -11.04
N ALA A 531 -25.44 1.35 -11.05
CA ALA A 531 -24.61 1.52 -9.87
C ALA A 531 -24.54 3.00 -9.43
N GLU A 532 -24.15 3.20 -8.18
CA GLU A 532 -23.88 4.50 -7.57
C GLU A 532 -22.76 4.33 -6.55
N ILE A 533 -21.78 5.23 -6.55
CA ILE A 533 -20.76 5.33 -5.51
C ILE A 533 -21.02 6.56 -4.63
N GLU A 534 -20.68 6.43 -3.36
CA GLU A 534 -20.61 7.54 -2.42
C GLU A 534 -19.23 7.52 -1.77
N ALA A 535 -18.65 8.70 -1.55
CA ALA A 535 -17.43 8.83 -0.78
C ALA A 535 -17.53 10.02 0.17
N SER A 536 -17.11 9.83 1.41
CA SER A 536 -17.13 10.88 2.44
C SER A 536 -15.77 11.00 3.10
N VAL A 537 -15.32 12.23 3.28
CA VAL A 537 -14.06 12.53 3.93
C VAL A 537 -14.31 12.75 5.43
N GLU A 538 -13.61 11.99 6.24
CA GLU A 538 -13.68 12.00 7.70
C GLU A 538 -12.27 12.25 8.29
N ASP A 539 -12.24 12.76 9.52
CA ASP A 539 -11.03 12.82 10.34
C ASP A 539 -10.98 11.58 11.24
N ASP A 540 -9.91 10.80 11.13
CA ASP A 540 -9.60 9.68 12.01
C ASP A 540 -8.25 9.90 12.72
N ASP A 541 -8.30 10.34 13.97
CA ASP A 541 -7.14 10.61 14.82
C ASP A 541 -6.09 11.57 14.20
N GLY A 542 -6.54 12.61 13.50
CA GLY A 542 -5.65 13.49 12.75
C GLY A 542 -5.13 12.75 11.52
N GLN A 543 -6.05 12.16 10.75
CA GLN A 543 -5.79 11.65 9.40
C GLN A 543 -7.04 11.87 8.57
N VAL A 544 -6.84 12.42 7.37
CA VAL A 544 -7.91 12.47 6.37
C VAL A 544 -8.13 11.06 5.81
N ILE A 545 -9.29 10.48 6.10
CA ILE A 545 -9.73 9.19 5.54
C ILE A 545 -10.97 9.40 4.68
N ILE A 546 -10.98 8.77 3.52
CA ILE A 546 -12.07 8.80 2.55
C ILE A 546 -12.79 7.46 2.63
N MET A 547 -13.99 7.46 3.20
CA MET A 547 -14.84 6.27 3.32
C MET A 547 -15.56 6.01 2.02
N LEU A 548 -15.49 4.78 1.52
CA LEU A 548 -16.05 4.38 0.22
C LEU A 548 -17.31 3.53 0.39
N LYS A 549 -18.34 3.83 -0.39
CA LYS A 549 -19.57 3.03 -0.48
C LYS A 549 -20.01 2.91 -1.93
N ALA A 550 -20.66 1.79 -2.25
CA ALA A 550 -21.26 1.58 -3.55
C ALA A 550 -22.60 0.86 -3.42
N TRP A 551 -23.53 1.15 -4.33
CA TRP A 551 -24.87 0.62 -4.39
C TRP A 551 -25.20 0.16 -5.80
N MET A 552 -26.03 -0.87 -5.91
CA MET A 552 -26.66 -1.31 -7.15
C MET A 552 -28.17 -1.15 -7.05
N LYS A 553 -28.80 -0.61 -8.11
CA LYS A 553 -30.26 -0.43 -8.19
C LYS A 553 -30.83 -1.18 -9.40
N VAL A 554 -31.52 -2.29 -9.16
CA VAL A 554 -32.19 -3.09 -10.18
C VAL A 554 -33.68 -2.77 -10.21
N GLN A 555 -34.25 -2.59 -11.39
CA GLN A 555 -35.61 -2.04 -11.55
C GLN A 555 -36.47 -2.81 -12.55
N TRP A 556 -37.76 -2.92 -12.20
CA TRP A 556 -38.80 -3.55 -13.00
C TRP A 556 -40.06 -2.68 -13.05
N GLY A 557 -40.80 -2.76 -14.16
CA GLY A 557 -42.15 -2.20 -14.27
C GLY A 557 -43.09 -2.89 -13.28
N VAL A 558 -44.07 -2.15 -12.74
CA VAL A 558 -45.03 -2.73 -11.77
C VAL A 558 -45.93 -3.78 -12.43
N GLU A 559 -46.19 -3.63 -13.73
CA GLU A 559 -46.95 -4.57 -14.57
C GLU A 559 -46.31 -5.95 -14.71
N GLU A 560 -45.01 -6.07 -14.47
CA GLU A 560 -44.29 -7.35 -14.53
C GLU A 560 -44.55 -8.22 -13.27
N TRP A 561 -45.17 -7.65 -12.24
CA TRP A 561 -45.43 -8.32 -10.96
C TRP A 561 -46.87 -8.80 -10.83
N SER A 562 -47.06 -10.11 -10.70
CA SER A 562 -48.36 -10.74 -10.39
C SER A 562 -48.85 -10.40 -8.98
N LYS A 563 -47.91 -10.21 -8.04
CA LYS A 563 -48.18 -9.75 -6.67
C LYS A 563 -47.02 -8.88 -6.20
N LEU A 564 -47.31 -7.85 -5.40
CA LEU A 564 -46.25 -7.00 -4.87
C LEU A 564 -45.36 -7.81 -3.90
N PRO A 565 -44.04 -7.81 -4.11
CA PRO A 565 -43.10 -8.58 -3.30
C PRO A 565 -43.01 -8.05 -1.87
N ALA A 566 -42.83 -8.96 -0.91
CA ALA A 566 -42.56 -8.59 0.49
C ALA A 566 -41.15 -8.01 0.60
N SER A 567 -40.92 -7.03 1.48
CA SER A 567 -39.59 -6.44 1.67
C SER A 567 -38.52 -7.46 2.07
N THR A 568 -38.91 -8.55 2.73
CA THR A 568 -38.01 -9.66 3.12
C THR A 568 -37.45 -10.44 1.94
N SER A 569 -38.12 -10.42 0.78
CA SER A 569 -37.64 -11.09 -0.44
C SER A 569 -36.39 -10.43 -1.03
N ALA A 570 -36.12 -9.16 -0.70
CA ALA A 570 -34.92 -8.45 -1.15
C ALA A 570 -33.64 -9.17 -0.72
N ARG A 571 -33.59 -9.60 0.54
CA ARG A 571 -32.45 -10.31 1.11
C ARG A 571 -32.21 -11.64 0.41
N TRP A 572 -33.27 -12.41 0.17
CA TRP A 572 -33.16 -13.72 -0.48
C TRP A 572 -32.73 -13.58 -1.93
N ALA A 573 -33.31 -12.63 -2.67
CA ALA A 573 -32.92 -12.36 -4.04
C ALA A 573 -31.43 -11.98 -4.17
N VAL A 574 -30.90 -11.17 -3.23
CA VAL A 574 -29.46 -10.85 -3.21
C VAL A 574 -28.60 -12.03 -2.75
N SER A 575 -29.12 -12.91 -1.88
CA SER A 575 -28.45 -14.15 -1.48
C SER A 575 -28.18 -15.09 -2.68
N GLU A 576 -29.10 -15.15 -3.65
CA GLU A 576 -28.88 -15.93 -4.88
C GLU A 576 -27.67 -15.44 -5.68
N LEU A 577 -27.38 -14.14 -5.66
CA LEU A 577 -26.17 -13.59 -6.29
C LEU A 577 -24.91 -14.13 -5.60
N ASN A 578 -24.93 -14.24 -4.27
CA ASN A 578 -23.83 -14.81 -3.51
C ASN A 578 -23.63 -16.30 -3.81
N ASP A 579 -24.70 -17.06 -4.03
CA ASP A 579 -24.63 -18.48 -4.42
C ASP A 579 -24.00 -18.68 -5.81
N LEU A 580 -24.08 -17.67 -6.70
CA LEU A 580 -23.37 -17.61 -7.98
C LEU A 580 -21.89 -17.22 -7.84
N GLY A 581 -21.42 -16.95 -6.63
CA GLY A 581 -20.05 -16.52 -6.33
C GLY A 581 -19.83 -15.01 -6.30
N TRP A 582 -20.90 -14.20 -6.31
CA TRP A 582 -20.81 -12.73 -6.28
C TRP A 582 -20.88 -12.18 -4.86
N ALA A 583 -19.90 -12.56 -4.03
CA ALA A 583 -19.82 -12.21 -2.61
C ALA A 583 -19.77 -10.70 -2.31
N TRP A 584 -19.60 -9.85 -3.33
CA TRP A 584 -19.70 -8.40 -3.21
C TRP A 584 -21.14 -7.91 -3.03
N ALA A 585 -22.17 -8.73 -3.23
CA ALA A 585 -23.56 -8.32 -3.06
C ALA A 585 -24.02 -8.46 -1.58
N ASP A 586 -24.15 -7.34 -0.86
CA ASP A 586 -24.56 -7.31 0.54
C ASP A 586 -26.06 -7.57 0.72
N GLU A 587 -26.40 -8.82 1.01
CA GLU A 587 -27.78 -9.22 1.31
C GLU A 587 -28.36 -8.56 2.58
N SER A 588 -27.51 -8.10 3.50
CA SER A 588 -27.94 -7.51 4.77
C SER A 588 -28.42 -6.06 4.60
N ALA A 589 -27.89 -5.36 3.60
CA ALA A 589 -28.30 -4.02 3.20
C ALA A 589 -29.37 -4.00 2.10
N ALA A 590 -29.83 -5.17 1.65
CA ALA A 590 -30.81 -5.29 0.57
C ALA A 590 -32.18 -4.74 0.98
N TRP A 591 -32.79 -3.97 0.09
CA TRP A 591 -34.14 -3.42 0.26
C TRP A 591 -34.90 -3.40 -1.06
N LEU A 592 -36.23 -3.45 -0.94
CA LEU A 592 -37.13 -3.39 -2.09
C LEU A 592 -38.19 -2.31 -1.85
N ARG A 593 -38.34 -1.40 -2.81
CA ARG A 593 -39.28 -0.28 -2.70
C ARG A 593 -40.00 -0.03 -4.00
N ARG A 594 -41.20 0.54 -3.87
CA ARG A 594 -41.95 1.10 -4.99
C ARG A 594 -41.66 2.58 -5.07
N GLU A 595 -40.97 3.01 -6.12
CA GLU A 595 -40.52 4.39 -6.30
C GLU A 595 -40.88 4.87 -7.72
N GLY A 596 -40.98 6.19 -7.91
CA GLY A 596 -41.24 6.77 -9.22
C GLY A 596 -39.92 7.01 -9.95
N ASP A 597 -39.80 6.55 -11.20
CA ASP A 597 -38.56 6.66 -11.98
C ASP A 597 -38.82 7.35 -13.35
N PRO A 598 -38.00 8.35 -13.74
CA PRO A 598 -38.13 9.05 -15.01
C PRO A 598 -38.00 8.15 -16.25
N ARG A 599 -37.25 7.05 -16.18
CA ARG A 599 -37.03 6.09 -17.27
C ARG A 599 -38.30 5.32 -17.66
N PHE A 600 -39.29 5.29 -16.77
CA PHE A 600 -40.59 4.67 -17.01
C PHE A 600 -41.68 5.72 -17.23
N ASN A 601 -41.40 6.84 -17.92
CA ASN A 601 -42.40 7.90 -18.17
C ASN A 601 -43.10 8.41 -16.90
N ASN A 602 -42.41 8.47 -15.74
CA ASN A 602 -42.99 8.79 -14.44
C ASN A 602 -44.07 7.80 -13.93
N THR A 603 -44.09 6.55 -14.40
CA THR A 603 -44.85 5.47 -13.75
C THR A 603 -44.08 4.89 -12.56
N GLN A 604 -44.77 4.12 -11.72
CA GLN A 604 -44.18 3.50 -10.53
C GLN A 604 -43.38 2.26 -10.96
N ALA A 605 -42.15 2.12 -10.46
CA ALA A 605 -41.29 0.96 -10.64
C ALA A 605 -41.05 0.25 -9.30
N ILE A 606 -40.72 -1.03 -9.35
CA ILE A 606 -40.19 -1.77 -8.20
C ILE A 606 -38.66 -1.77 -8.31
N THR A 607 -38.00 -1.18 -7.32
CA THR A 607 -36.53 -1.08 -7.25
C THR A 607 -36.00 -1.96 -6.12
N LEU A 608 -35.09 -2.87 -6.47
CA LEU A 608 -34.21 -3.57 -5.54
C LEU A 608 -32.91 -2.79 -5.43
N GLY A 609 -32.61 -2.30 -4.23
CA GLY A 609 -31.32 -1.70 -3.91
C GLY A 609 -30.54 -2.58 -2.96
N PHE A 610 -29.24 -2.74 -3.21
CA PHE A 610 -28.34 -3.42 -2.28
C PHE A 610 -26.94 -2.81 -2.35
N ARG A 611 -26.18 -2.95 -1.27
CA ARG A 611 -24.82 -2.42 -1.18
C ARG A 611 -23.84 -3.37 -1.87
N ILE A 612 -22.87 -2.80 -2.57
CA ILE A 612 -21.70 -3.52 -3.08
C ILE A 612 -20.61 -3.40 -2.02
N GLU A 613 -20.15 -4.53 -1.47
CA GLU A 613 -19.06 -4.57 -0.49
C GLU A 613 -17.71 -4.40 -1.18
N PRO A 614 -16.98 -3.29 -0.93
CA PRO A 614 -15.69 -3.05 -1.57
C PRO A 614 -14.72 -4.21 -1.39
N GLU A 615 -14.66 -4.78 -0.18
CA GLU A 615 -13.71 -5.84 0.20
C GLU A 615 -13.85 -7.13 -0.60
N ASN A 616 -14.99 -7.35 -1.26
CA ASN A 616 -15.30 -8.58 -1.99
C ASN A 616 -15.31 -8.40 -3.51
N ILE A 617 -14.91 -7.24 -4.02
CA ILE A 617 -14.80 -6.99 -5.46
C ILE A 617 -13.54 -7.72 -6.00
N PRO A 618 -13.67 -8.65 -6.98
CA PRO A 618 -12.59 -9.57 -7.38
C PRO A 618 -11.25 -8.96 -7.81
N ASP A 619 -11.24 -7.70 -8.24
CA ASP A 619 -10.04 -6.97 -8.72
C ASP A 619 -9.78 -5.67 -7.94
N TRP A 620 -10.49 -5.43 -6.82
CA TRP A 620 -10.21 -4.34 -5.90
C TRP A 620 -9.41 -4.85 -4.71
N THR A 621 -8.19 -4.36 -4.54
CA THR A 621 -7.34 -4.72 -3.39
C THR A 621 -7.46 -3.74 -2.22
N GLY A 622 -8.33 -2.74 -2.33
CA GLY A 622 -8.47 -1.67 -1.35
C GLY A 622 -9.36 -2.03 -0.16
N MET A 623 -9.17 -1.33 0.95
CA MET A 623 -10.06 -1.36 2.12
C MET A 623 -11.35 -0.57 1.79
N PRO A 624 -12.41 -0.59 2.62
CA PRO A 624 -13.59 0.28 2.44
C PRO A 624 -13.30 1.77 2.68
N PHE A 625 -12.02 2.16 2.64
CA PHE A 625 -11.52 3.50 2.81
C PHE A 625 -10.16 3.68 2.10
N THR A 626 -9.82 4.93 1.79
CA THR A 626 -8.51 5.34 1.25
C THR A 626 -8.06 6.68 1.85
N ALA A 627 -6.78 7.02 1.76
CA ALA A 627 -6.24 8.33 2.12
C ALA A 627 -5.95 9.21 0.89
N ASP A 628 -6.08 8.67 -0.33
CA ASP A 628 -5.81 9.37 -1.58
C ASP A 628 -7.11 9.55 -2.38
N PRO A 629 -7.56 10.80 -2.63
CA PRO A 629 -8.71 11.06 -3.49
C PRO A 629 -8.63 10.40 -4.87
N GLU A 630 -7.42 10.20 -5.42
CA GLU A 630 -7.28 9.58 -6.75
C GLU A 630 -7.58 8.07 -6.72
N GLU A 631 -7.45 7.39 -5.58
CA GLU A 631 -7.87 5.98 -5.46
C GLU A 631 -9.40 5.81 -5.53
N VAL A 632 -10.17 6.90 -5.37
CA VAL A 632 -11.63 6.90 -5.62
C VAL A 632 -11.94 6.67 -7.10
N GLU A 633 -11.07 7.12 -8.01
CA GLU A 633 -11.19 6.84 -9.45
C GLU A 633 -11.06 5.34 -9.72
N ASP A 634 -10.07 4.70 -9.12
CA ASP A 634 -9.85 3.25 -9.25
C ASP A 634 -11.01 2.45 -8.66
N PHE A 635 -11.59 2.91 -7.54
CA PHE A 635 -12.80 2.32 -6.97
C PHE A 635 -13.99 2.45 -7.94
N GLY A 636 -14.13 3.61 -8.59
CA GLY A 636 -15.14 3.83 -9.63
C GLY A 636 -15.00 2.85 -10.80
N VAL A 637 -13.76 2.63 -11.29
CA VAL A 637 -13.49 1.63 -12.34
C VAL A 637 -13.92 0.22 -11.91
N ALA A 638 -13.62 -0.16 -10.67
CA ALA A 638 -13.97 -1.48 -10.15
C ALA A 638 -15.49 -1.69 -10.05
N VAL A 639 -16.23 -0.66 -9.60
CA VAL A 639 -17.71 -0.68 -9.57
C VAL A 639 -18.30 -0.67 -10.98
N ASN A 640 -17.68 0.01 -11.95
CA ASN A 640 -18.13 -0.01 -13.35
C ASN A 640 -18.14 -1.41 -13.94
N ALA A 641 -17.17 -2.26 -13.59
CA ALA A 641 -17.13 -3.64 -14.08
C ALA A 641 -18.34 -4.46 -13.58
N ILE A 642 -18.88 -4.13 -12.40
CA ILE A 642 -20.11 -4.72 -11.86
C ILE A 642 -21.34 -4.09 -12.52
N ASP A 643 -21.33 -2.77 -12.75
CA ASP A 643 -22.39 -2.07 -13.48
C ASP A 643 -22.59 -2.62 -14.91
N ASP A 644 -21.48 -2.92 -15.61
CA ASP A 644 -21.49 -3.57 -16.93
C ASP A 644 -22.14 -4.97 -16.91
N MET A 645 -22.29 -5.60 -15.74
CA MET A 645 -22.99 -6.89 -15.56
C MET A 645 -24.50 -6.72 -15.32
N TYR A 646 -25.03 -5.49 -15.32
CA TYR A 646 -26.41 -5.19 -14.93
C TYR A 646 -27.46 -6.09 -15.61
N ASP A 647 -27.39 -6.26 -16.93
CA ASP A 647 -28.37 -7.05 -17.66
C ASP A 647 -28.40 -8.52 -17.19
N GLY A 648 -27.22 -9.09 -16.92
CA GLY A 648 -27.08 -10.43 -16.37
C GLY A 648 -27.64 -10.53 -14.95
N ILE A 649 -27.28 -9.58 -14.08
CA ILE A 649 -27.78 -9.51 -12.70
C ILE A 649 -29.30 -9.38 -12.69
N LYS A 650 -29.86 -8.46 -13.49
CA LYS A 650 -31.30 -8.26 -13.61
C LYS A 650 -31.99 -9.52 -14.11
N HIS A 651 -31.43 -10.22 -15.09
CA HIS A 651 -31.98 -11.47 -15.60
C HIS A 651 -32.09 -12.54 -14.50
N TYR A 652 -31.00 -12.79 -13.75
CA TYR A 652 -31.01 -13.77 -12.64
C TYR A 652 -32.02 -13.42 -11.56
N LEU A 653 -32.07 -12.15 -11.15
CA LEU A 653 -33.02 -11.69 -10.13
C LEU A 653 -34.48 -11.79 -10.60
N THR A 654 -34.74 -11.46 -11.87
CA THR A 654 -36.08 -11.61 -12.49
C THR A 654 -36.52 -13.07 -12.41
N ARG A 655 -35.62 -13.98 -12.74
CA ARG A 655 -35.88 -15.41 -12.70
C ARG A 655 -36.19 -15.91 -11.30
N HIS A 656 -35.43 -15.47 -10.28
CA HIS A 656 -35.73 -15.76 -8.88
C HIS A 656 -37.17 -15.34 -8.50
N TYR A 657 -37.55 -14.11 -8.84
CA TYR A 657 -38.90 -13.62 -8.54
C TYR A 657 -40.02 -14.29 -9.35
N LYS A 658 -39.74 -14.77 -10.58
CA LYS A 658 -40.65 -15.65 -11.33
C LYS A 658 -40.81 -16.99 -10.61
N MET A 659 -39.74 -17.64 -10.15
CA MET A 659 -39.81 -18.92 -9.39
C MET A 659 -40.59 -18.81 -8.08
N GLU A 660 -40.49 -17.69 -7.36
CA GLU A 660 -41.30 -17.43 -6.16
C GLU A 660 -42.79 -17.12 -6.47
N GLY A 661 -43.17 -17.09 -7.75
CA GLY A 661 -44.49 -16.71 -8.24
C GLY A 661 -44.85 -15.27 -7.91
N SER A 662 -43.86 -14.39 -7.79
CA SER A 662 -44.05 -12.96 -7.52
C SER A 662 -44.18 -12.16 -8.82
N MET A 663 -43.53 -12.62 -9.90
CA MET A 663 -43.61 -12.06 -11.25
C MET A 663 -44.35 -13.00 -12.21
N VAL A 664 -44.86 -12.42 -13.30
CA VAL A 664 -45.55 -13.15 -14.38
C VAL A 664 -44.57 -14.10 -15.09
N GLY A 665 -45.01 -15.31 -15.48
CA GLY A 665 -44.19 -16.30 -16.20
C GLY A 665 -43.50 -17.33 -15.29
N GLY A 666 -43.75 -17.27 -13.98
CA GLY A 666 -43.27 -18.28 -13.03
C GLY A 666 -43.88 -19.66 -13.24
N ARG A 667 -45.13 -19.73 -13.71
CA ARG A 667 -45.80 -21.01 -13.92
C ARG A 667 -45.20 -21.79 -15.08
N PHE A 668 -44.83 -21.11 -16.16
CA PHE A 668 -44.13 -21.70 -17.29
C PHE A 668 -42.80 -22.36 -16.87
N LEU A 669 -41.95 -21.62 -16.17
CA LEU A 669 -40.63 -22.10 -15.73
C LEU A 669 -40.75 -23.34 -14.82
N ASN A 670 -41.70 -23.32 -13.88
CA ASN A 670 -41.98 -24.49 -13.04
C ASN A 670 -42.43 -25.69 -13.87
N MET A 671 -43.34 -25.49 -14.83
CA MET A 671 -43.81 -26.57 -15.71
C MET A 671 -42.67 -27.14 -16.58
N ALA A 672 -41.78 -26.31 -17.12
CA ALA A 672 -40.62 -26.76 -17.89
C ALA A 672 -39.68 -27.65 -17.05
N ILE A 673 -39.44 -27.28 -15.78
CA ILE A 673 -38.65 -28.08 -14.84
C ILE A 673 -39.37 -29.41 -14.52
N GLU A 674 -40.67 -29.38 -14.24
CA GLU A 674 -41.47 -30.58 -13.94
C GLU A 674 -41.48 -31.55 -15.14
N ILE A 675 -41.59 -31.06 -16.38
CA ILE A 675 -41.47 -31.87 -17.60
C ILE A 675 -40.06 -32.48 -17.71
N SER A 676 -39.00 -31.70 -17.51
CA SER A 676 -37.62 -32.20 -17.59
C SER A 676 -37.30 -33.25 -16.52
N ASN A 677 -37.93 -33.16 -15.35
CA ASN A 677 -37.79 -34.14 -14.28
C ASN A 677 -38.66 -35.39 -14.49
N ASN A 678 -39.52 -35.41 -15.51
CA ASN A 678 -40.60 -36.39 -15.73
C ASN A 678 -41.61 -36.44 -14.56
N ASP A 679 -41.82 -35.32 -13.88
CA ASP A 679 -42.91 -35.17 -12.90
C ASP A 679 -44.26 -35.01 -13.62
N ILE A 680 -44.24 -34.47 -14.84
CA ILE A 680 -45.34 -34.41 -15.81
C ILE A 680 -45.12 -35.46 -16.91
N ASP A 681 -45.95 -36.50 -16.94
CA ASP A 681 -45.89 -37.57 -17.96
C ASP A 681 -47.33 -37.93 -18.38
N PRO A 682 -47.91 -37.22 -19.35
CA PRO A 682 -49.24 -37.51 -19.87
C PRO A 682 -49.23 -38.80 -20.71
N TYR A 683 -50.36 -39.50 -20.72
CA TYR A 683 -50.47 -40.81 -21.37
C TYR A 683 -50.57 -40.70 -22.90
N GLU A 684 -51.30 -39.70 -23.39
CA GLU A 684 -51.65 -39.55 -24.81
C GLU A 684 -50.89 -38.40 -25.48
N TRP A 685 -50.33 -37.49 -24.69
CA TRP A 685 -49.59 -36.33 -25.18
C TRP A 685 -48.08 -36.54 -25.09
N THR A 686 -47.34 -36.00 -26.05
CA THR A 686 -45.89 -35.83 -25.96
C THR A 686 -45.59 -34.38 -25.66
N LEU A 687 -44.85 -34.12 -24.58
CA LEU A 687 -44.42 -32.77 -24.19
C LEU A 687 -42.96 -32.55 -24.57
N GLU A 688 -42.67 -31.44 -25.25
CA GLU A 688 -41.33 -31.08 -25.68
C GLU A 688 -40.95 -29.65 -25.30
N LEU A 689 -39.71 -29.48 -24.82
CA LEU A 689 -39.05 -28.19 -24.59
C LEU A 689 -38.16 -27.84 -25.79
N ASP A 690 -38.02 -26.55 -26.07
CA ASP A 690 -37.06 -26.04 -27.06
C ASP A 690 -35.60 -26.15 -26.59
N ASP A 691 -35.31 -25.99 -25.29
CA ASP A 691 -34.04 -26.38 -24.67
C ASP A 691 -34.25 -27.51 -23.65
N ARG A 692 -33.89 -28.74 -24.06
CA ARG A 692 -34.01 -29.94 -23.21
C ARG A 692 -32.85 -30.13 -22.24
N TRP A 693 -31.76 -29.37 -22.37
CA TRP A 693 -30.56 -29.55 -21.54
C TRP A 693 -30.54 -28.63 -20.34
N ASP A 694 -31.19 -27.49 -20.48
CA ASP A 694 -31.34 -26.50 -19.43
C ASP A 694 -32.82 -26.08 -19.39
N PRO A 695 -33.69 -26.84 -18.70
CA PRO A 695 -35.13 -26.55 -18.67
C PRO A 695 -35.43 -25.17 -18.08
N GLU A 696 -34.45 -24.58 -17.40
CA GLU A 696 -34.52 -23.25 -16.85
C GLU A 696 -34.31 -22.14 -17.89
N GLU A 697 -33.82 -22.49 -19.08
CA GLU A 697 -33.61 -21.63 -20.24
C GLU A 697 -34.62 -21.93 -21.37
N ALA A 698 -35.58 -22.82 -21.14
CA ALA A 698 -36.64 -23.09 -22.10
C ALA A 698 -37.51 -21.84 -22.30
N THR A 699 -37.95 -21.60 -23.53
CA THR A 699 -38.82 -20.45 -23.87
C THR A 699 -40.18 -20.88 -24.38
N ILE A 700 -40.33 -22.13 -24.84
CA ILE A 700 -41.61 -22.70 -25.26
C ILE A 700 -41.79 -24.16 -24.81
N ILE A 701 -43.04 -24.54 -24.55
CA ILE A 701 -43.47 -25.93 -24.33
C ILE A 701 -44.46 -26.28 -25.45
N VAL A 702 -44.21 -27.41 -26.13
CA VAL A 702 -45.11 -27.93 -27.17
C VAL A 702 -45.71 -29.25 -26.70
N GLY A 703 -47.04 -29.33 -26.68
CA GLY A 703 -47.77 -30.57 -26.40
C GLY A 703 -48.37 -31.13 -27.68
N GLN A 704 -48.01 -32.37 -28.05
CA GLN A 704 -48.39 -33.01 -29.31
C GLN A 704 -49.19 -34.29 -29.07
N VAL A 705 -50.21 -34.52 -29.91
CA VAL A 705 -50.99 -35.76 -29.92
C VAL A 705 -51.23 -36.20 -31.37
N GLU A 706 -51.26 -37.51 -31.59
CA GLU A 706 -51.51 -38.10 -32.91
C GLU A 706 -52.82 -38.89 -32.92
N PHE A 707 -53.57 -38.81 -34.02
CA PHE A 707 -54.76 -39.63 -34.21
C PHE A 707 -54.87 -40.16 -35.64
N PHE A 708 -55.06 -41.48 -35.75
CA PHE A 708 -55.25 -42.14 -37.03
C PHE A 708 -56.72 -42.23 -37.43
N PHE A 709 -57.07 -41.60 -38.55
CA PHE A 709 -58.39 -41.72 -39.17
C PHE A 709 -58.38 -42.81 -40.24
N ASP A 710 -59.02 -43.95 -39.95
CA ASP A 710 -59.23 -45.01 -40.95
C ASP A 710 -60.28 -44.57 -42.00
N ALA A 711 -59.81 -44.36 -43.23
CA ALA A 711 -60.65 -43.83 -44.29
C ALA A 711 -61.74 -44.82 -44.74
N ASP A 712 -61.47 -46.12 -44.65
CA ASP A 712 -62.39 -47.18 -45.05
C ASP A 712 -63.53 -47.34 -44.02
N GLU A 713 -63.20 -47.32 -42.73
CA GLU A 713 -64.18 -47.37 -41.64
C GLU A 713 -65.10 -46.14 -41.65
N LEU A 714 -64.51 -44.96 -41.83
CA LEU A 714 -65.25 -43.70 -41.83
C LEU A 714 -66.04 -43.48 -43.12
N GLN A 715 -65.74 -44.28 -44.15
CA GLN A 715 -66.27 -44.13 -45.51
C GLN A 715 -65.98 -42.73 -46.04
N TRP A 716 -64.70 -42.39 -46.16
CA TRP A 716 -64.20 -41.15 -46.75
C TRP A 716 -63.22 -41.45 -47.87
N ASN A 717 -63.17 -40.58 -48.88
CA ASN A 717 -62.02 -40.54 -49.78
C ASN A 717 -60.78 -40.02 -49.00
N PRO A 718 -59.63 -40.73 -49.01
CA PRO A 718 -58.45 -40.34 -48.23
C PRO A 718 -57.92 -38.94 -48.55
N GLN A 719 -57.95 -38.51 -49.82
CA GLN A 719 -57.47 -37.17 -50.22
C GLN A 719 -58.41 -36.06 -49.73
N VAL A 720 -59.73 -36.28 -49.79
CA VAL A 720 -60.73 -35.33 -49.25
C VAL A 720 -60.62 -35.27 -47.72
N LEU A 721 -60.42 -36.41 -47.07
CA LEU A 721 -60.23 -36.49 -45.62
C LEU A 721 -59.01 -35.68 -45.19
N GLN A 722 -57.87 -35.84 -45.86
CA GLN A 722 -56.66 -35.05 -45.61
C GLN A 722 -56.93 -33.54 -45.72
N GLN A 723 -57.53 -33.08 -46.82
CA GLN A 723 -57.84 -31.65 -47.02
C GLN A 723 -58.79 -31.08 -45.96
N VAL A 724 -59.74 -31.90 -45.49
CA VAL A 724 -60.67 -31.48 -44.43
C VAL A 724 -59.95 -31.35 -43.10
N LEU A 725 -59.11 -32.32 -42.75
CA LEU A 725 -58.33 -32.32 -41.51
C LEU A 725 -57.33 -31.14 -41.48
N ASP A 726 -56.68 -30.84 -42.61
CA ASP A 726 -55.76 -29.68 -42.73
C ASP A 726 -56.44 -28.31 -42.73
N SER A 727 -57.77 -28.26 -42.83
CA SER A 727 -58.46 -26.98 -42.97
C SER A 727 -58.54 -26.20 -41.66
N ARG A 728 -58.50 -24.86 -41.76
CA ARG A 728 -58.62 -23.93 -40.62
C ARG A 728 -59.86 -24.21 -39.77
N ASP A 729 -61.00 -24.52 -40.38
CA ASP A 729 -62.24 -24.80 -39.63
C ASP A 729 -62.11 -26.06 -38.77
N PHE A 730 -61.42 -27.09 -39.27
CA PHE A 730 -61.17 -28.31 -38.49
C PHE A 730 -60.23 -28.00 -37.32
N LYS A 731 -59.10 -27.32 -37.58
CA LYS A 731 -58.14 -26.86 -36.55
C LYS A 731 -58.82 -26.04 -35.44
N LEU A 732 -59.68 -25.08 -35.80
CA LEU A 732 -60.40 -24.25 -34.82
C LEU A 732 -61.49 -25.03 -34.08
N ALA A 733 -62.23 -25.89 -34.77
CA ALA A 733 -63.27 -26.71 -34.15
C ALA A 733 -62.69 -27.74 -33.18
N ILE A 734 -61.57 -28.37 -33.54
CA ILE A 734 -60.92 -29.34 -32.67
C ILE A 734 -60.29 -28.67 -31.46
N ARG A 735 -59.57 -27.55 -31.62
CA ARG A 735 -59.07 -26.74 -30.48
C ARG A 735 -60.20 -26.40 -29.51
N LYS A 736 -61.34 -25.92 -30.03
CA LYS A 736 -62.48 -25.53 -29.19
C LYS A 736 -62.99 -26.70 -28.35
N LYS A 737 -63.03 -27.91 -28.90
CA LYS A 737 -63.46 -29.11 -28.17
C LYS A 737 -62.41 -29.62 -27.21
N MET A 738 -61.13 -29.60 -27.60
CA MET A 738 -60.02 -30.01 -26.73
C MET A 738 -59.89 -29.12 -25.49
N LEU A 739 -60.18 -27.82 -25.60
CA LEU A 739 -60.10 -26.88 -24.48
C LEU A 739 -61.40 -26.79 -23.66
N ALA A 740 -62.50 -27.44 -24.06
CA ALA A 740 -63.82 -27.18 -23.48
C ALA A 740 -63.85 -27.46 -21.96
N ASP A 741 -63.40 -28.65 -21.55
CA ASP A 741 -63.42 -29.07 -20.15
C ASP A 741 -62.33 -28.36 -19.33
N ALA A 742 -61.15 -28.19 -19.92
CA ALA A 742 -60.03 -27.49 -19.28
C ALA A 742 -60.37 -26.02 -18.97
N LYS A 743 -61.12 -25.33 -19.84
CA LYS A 743 -61.61 -23.96 -19.58
C LYS A 743 -62.64 -23.89 -18.47
N GLU A 744 -63.50 -24.90 -18.34
CA GLU A 744 -64.47 -24.96 -17.25
C GLU A 744 -63.76 -25.16 -15.90
N GLU A 745 -62.73 -26.01 -15.87
CA GLU A 745 -61.92 -26.27 -14.68
C GLU A 745 -61.10 -25.06 -14.24
N VAL A 746 -60.34 -24.45 -15.16
CA VAL A 746 -59.48 -23.28 -14.88
C VAL A 746 -60.29 -21.98 -14.76
N GLN A 747 -61.58 -22.00 -15.14
CA GLN A 747 -62.47 -20.84 -15.14
C GLN A 747 -61.95 -19.67 -15.98
N THR A 748 -61.46 -19.97 -17.19
CA THR A 748 -60.79 -19.00 -18.05
C THR A 748 -61.44 -18.86 -19.43
N GLU A 749 -61.39 -17.65 -19.99
CA GLU A 749 -61.79 -17.39 -21.37
C GLU A 749 -60.62 -17.51 -22.37
N TYR A 750 -59.37 -17.57 -21.88
CA TYR A 750 -58.16 -17.69 -22.71
C TYR A 750 -58.20 -18.93 -23.61
N ASN A 751 -57.53 -18.86 -24.78
CA ASN A 751 -57.29 -20.02 -25.62
C ASN A 751 -55.79 -20.33 -25.62
N ILE A 752 -55.46 -21.58 -25.88
CA ILE A 752 -54.10 -21.99 -26.21
C ILE A 752 -53.88 -21.86 -27.72
N ASP A 753 -52.70 -21.41 -28.11
CA ASP A 753 -52.32 -21.32 -29.51
C ASP A 753 -51.98 -22.68 -30.12
N ILE A 754 -52.33 -22.83 -31.40
CA ILE A 754 -52.04 -24.04 -32.18
C ILE A 754 -50.62 -23.90 -32.71
N TYR A 755 -49.78 -24.90 -32.46
CA TYR A 755 -48.45 -24.94 -33.03
C TYR A 755 -48.54 -25.44 -34.47
N ASP A 756 -48.62 -24.51 -35.42
CA ASP A 756 -48.82 -24.83 -36.83
C ASP A 756 -47.72 -25.72 -37.43
N GLN A 757 -46.48 -25.64 -36.92
CA GLN A 757 -45.37 -26.49 -37.37
C GLN A 757 -45.51 -27.95 -36.94
N GLY A 758 -46.26 -28.24 -35.88
CA GLY A 758 -46.53 -29.60 -35.38
C GLY A 758 -47.98 -30.04 -35.58
N THR A 759 -48.76 -29.35 -36.43
CA THR A 759 -50.17 -29.68 -36.70
C THR A 759 -50.41 -29.89 -38.19
N GLY A 760 -50.78 -31.11 -38.57
CA GLY A 760 -51.07 -31.43 -39.98
C GLY A 760 -51.53 -32.86 -40.24
N ALA A 761 -52.10 -33.07 -41.43
CA ALA A 761 -52.63 -34.33 -41.91
C ALA A 761 -51.65 -35.03 -42.87
N MET A 762 -51.18 -36.21 -42.47
CA MET A 762 -50.30 -37.06 -43.28
C MET A 762 -51.06 -38.26 -43.85
N PRO A 763 -51.15 -38.41 -45.18
CA PRO A 763 -51.85 -39.52 -45.80
C PRO A 763 -51.07 -40.82 -45.63
N LEU A 764 -51.76 -41.90 -45.28
CA LEU A 764 -51.25 -43.27 -45.16
C LEU A 764 -52.05 -44.23 -46.05
N ASP A 765 -51.56 -45.45 -46.25
CA ASP A 765 -52.14 -46.42 -47.19
C ASP A 765 -53.61 -46.78 -46.91
N ASN A 766 -54.06 -46.71 -45.66
CA ASN A 766 -55.40 -47.05 -45.20
C ASN A 766 -56.14 -45.90 -44.47
N GLY A 767 -55.61 -44.67 -44.51
CA GLY A 767 -56.18 -43.58 -43.73
C GLY A 767 -55.34 -42.31 -43.73
N VAL A 768 -55.55 -41.46 -42.72
CA VAL A 768 -54.80 -40.22 -42.53
C VAL A 768 -54.36 -40.15 -41.07
N ASN A 769 -53.05 -40.07 -40.82
CA ASN A 769 -52.54 -39.71 -39.50
C ASN A 769 -52.65 -38.19 -39.34
N TYR A 770 -53.23 -37.73 -38.25
CA TYR A 770 -53.35 -36.31 -37.98
C TYR A 770 -52.61 -35.97 -36.70
N GLU A 771 -51.60 -35.11 -36.82
CA GLU A 771 -50.87 -34.55 -35.70
C GLU A 771 -51.54 -33.24 -35.28
N PHE A 772 -51.75 -33.06 -33.98
CA PHE A 772 -52.26 -31.83 -33.40
C PHE A 772 -51.35 -31.37 -32.27
N ALA A 773 -50.96 -30.10 -32.30
CA ALA A 773 -50.03 -29.55 -31.33
C ALA A 773 -50.52 -28.21 -30.74
N PHE A 774 -50.40 -28.09 -29.42
CA PHE A 774 -50.52 -26.85 -28.66
C PHE A 774 -49.13 -26.28 -28.33
N VAL A 775 -49.03 -24.96 -28.20
CA VAL A 775 -47.81 -24.27 -27.73
C VAL A 775 -48.14 -23.22 -26.68
N VAL A 776 -47.28 -23.12 -25.67
CA VAL A 776 -47.22 -22.02 -24.69
C VAL A 776 -45.79 -21.52 -24.54
N GLY A 777 -45.61 -20.25 -24.18
CA GLY A 777 -44.32 -19.58 -23.99
C GLY A 777 -44.10 -19.01 -22.59
N ASP A 778 -42.85 -18.62 -22.31
CA ASP A 778 -42.37 -18.08 -21.02
C ASP A 778 -42.94 -16.70 -20.63
N GLU A 779 -43.50 -15.99 -21.61
CA GLU A 779 -44.17 -14.70 -21.43
C GLU A 779 -45.71 -14.82 -21.46
N ASP A 780 -46.27 -16.03 -21.61
CA ASP A 780 -47.71 -16.23 -21.51
C ASP A 780 -48.19 -16.06 -20.05
N PRO A 781 -49.41 -15.52 -19.82
CA PRO A 781 -49.97 -15.43 -18.49
C PRO A 781 -50.02 -16.80 -17.81
N ASP A 782 -49.77 -16.86 -16.49
CA ASP A 782 -49.79 -18.11 -15.73
C ASP A 782 -51.12 -18.88 -15.90
N GLU A 783 -52.24 -18.18 -16.08
CA GLU A 783 -53.57 -18.73 -16.37
C GLU A 783 -53.64 -19.51 -17.70
N VAL A 784 -52.83 -19.13 -18.70
CA VAL A 784 -52.72 -19.86 -19.99
C VAL A 784 -51.90 -21.13 -19.80
N ILE A 785 -50.86 -21.09 -18.97
CA ILE A 785 -50.04 -22.27 -18.63
C ILE A 785 -50.87 -23.29 -17.84
N ASP A 786 -51.66 -22.83 -16.87
CA ASP A 786 -52.59 -23.69 -16.12
C ASP A 786 -53.65 -24.32 -17.04
N LEU A 787 -54.17 -23.55 -18.01
CA LEU A 787 -55.08 -24.08 -19.04
C LEU A 787 -54.40 -25.14 -19.91
N PHE A 788 -53.14 -24.94 -20.29
CA PHE A 788 -52.36 -25.92 -21.05
C PHE A 788 -52.14 -27.19 -20.27
N GLN A 789 -51.67 -27.10 -19.03
CA GLN A 789 -51.52 -28.25 -18.16
C GLN A 789 -52.83 -29.00 -17.96
N ALA A 790 -53.95 -28.31 -17.74
CA ALA A 790 -55.27 -28.94 -17.60
C ALA A 790 -55.73 -29.65 -18.88
N ALA A 791 -55.40 -29.11 -20.06
CA ALA A 791 -55.76 -29.69 -21.34
C ALA A 791 -54.97 -30.97 -21.66
N VAL A 792 -53.68 -31.00 -21.31
CA VAL A 792 -52.76 -32.09 -21.71
C VAL A 792 -52.46 -33.08 -20.59
N TRP A 793 -52.68 -32.73 -19.32
CA TRP A 793 -52.26 -33.54 -18.17
C TRP A 793 -53.18 -33.37 -16.95
N GLN A 794 -54.43 -33.85 -17.05
CA GLN A 794 -55.34 -34.02 -15.91
C GLN A 794 -56.26 -35.26 -16.04
N PRO A 795 -56.55 -35.99 -14.95
CA PRO A 795 -57.47 -37.12 -14.98
C PRO A 795 -58.88 -36.71 -15.40
N GLY A 796 -59.40 -37.34 -16.46
CA GLY A 796 -60.73 -37.04 -16.99
C GLY A 796 -60.78 -35.88 -17.99
N THR A 797 -59.64 -35.30 -18.39
CA THR A 797 -59.54 -34.35 -19.50
C THR A 797 -59.10 -35.06 -20.79
N VAL A 798 -58.44 -34.37 -21.72
CA VAL A 798 -58.15 -34.84 -23.09
C VAL A 798 -56.85 -35.68 -23.15
N ASP A 799 -56.40 -36.18 -22.00
CA ASP A 799 -55.32 -37.17 -21.83
C ASP A 799 -55.92 -38.58 -21.59
N ASP A 800 -56.86 -38.96 -22.46
CA ASP A 800 -57.57 -40.25 -22.42
C ASP A 800 -57.91 -40.67 -23.87
N GLU A 801 -57.49 -41.88 -24.27
CA GLU A 801 -57.64 -42.41 -25.63
C GLU A 801 -59.09 -42.37 -26.13
N ASP A 802 -60.06 -42.78 -25.30
CA ASP A 802 -61.47 -42.88 -25.66
C ASP A 802 -62.06 -41.47 -25.89
N LYS A 803 -61.70 -40.52 -25.03
CA LYS A 803 -62.16 -39.14 -25.12
C LYS A 803 -61.52 -38.39 -26.28
N LEU A 804 -60.23 -38.56 -26.52
CA LEU A 804 -59.55 -38.05 -27.72
C LEU A 804 -60.23 -38.58 -28.98
N ARG A 805 -60.47 -39.89 -29.04
CA ARG A 805 -61.18 -40.53 -30.15
C ARG A 805 -62.57 -39.94 -30.35
N GLU A 806 -63.34 -39.71 -29.28
CA GLU A 806 -64.65 -39.03 -29.37
C GLU A 806 -64.51 -37.61 -29.92
N ILE A 807 -63.53 -36.83 -29.43
CA ILE A 807 -63.30 -35.45 -29.87
C ILE A 807 -62.92 -35.40 -31.36
N PHE A 808 -61.95 -36.19 -31.79
CA PHE A 808 -61.50 -36.25 -33.19
C PHE A 808 -62.64 -36.66 -34.13
N LEU A 809 -63.33 -37.77 -33.84
CA LEU A 809 -64.40 -38.29 -34.68
C LEU A 809 -65.63 -37.36 -34.70
N SER A 810 -66.06 -36.85 -33.54
CA SER A 810 -67.20 -35.94 -33.47
C SER A 810 -66.91 -34.58 -34.12
N THR A 811 -65.64 -34.13 -34.12
CA THR A 811 -65.23 -32.92 -34.84
C THR A 811 -65.31 -33.14 -36.34
N LEU A 812 -64.78 -34.26 -36.84
CA LEU A 812 -64.90 -34.64 -38.23
C LEU A 812 -66.38 -34.73 -38.66
N GLU A 813 -67.24 -35.30 -37.82
CA GLU A 813 -68.67 -35.38 -38.10
C GLU A 813 -69.37 -34.00 -38.07
N THR A 814 -68.93 -33.10 -37.20
CA THR A 814 -69.42 -31.71 -37.16
C THR A 814 -69.06 -31.00 -38.46
N ILE A 815 -67.81 -31.09 -38.91
CA ILE A 815 -67.35 -30.52 -40.17
C ILE A 815 -68.06 -31.18 -41.36
N ARG A 816 -68.30 -32.50 -41.32
CA ARG A 816 -69.09 -33.23 -42.32
C ARG A 816 -70.50 -32.66 -42.46
N ARG A 817 -71.20 -32.41 -41.36
CA ARG A 817 -72.56 -31.84 -41.37
C ARG A 817 -72.60 -30.38 -41.85
N LEU A 818 -71.53 -29.62 -41.61
CA LEU A 818 -71.41 -28.23 -42.06
C LEU A 818 -71.03 -28.12 -43.55
N ARG A 819 -70.29 -29.09 -44.08
CA ARG A 819 -69.73 -29.04 -45.45
C ARG A 819 -70.41 -29.96 -46.47
N MET A 820 -71.22 -30.94 -46.08
CA MET A 820 -71.92 -31.84 -47.00
C MET A 820 -73.46 -31.62 -47.02
N PRO A 821 -74.12 -31.51 -48.19
CA PRO A 821 -75.59 -31.40 -48.29
C PRO A 821 -76.34 -32.65 -47.78
N SER A 822 -77.58 -32.47 -47.32
CA SER A 822 -78.43 -33.55 -46.83
C SER A 822 -78.69 -34.62 -47.91
N GLY A 823 -78.16 -35.84 -47.71
CA GLY A 823 -78.46 -37.02 -48.53
C GLY A 823 -77.25 -37.76 -49.13
N MET A 824 -76.02 -37.26 -49.01
CA MET A 824 -74.82 -37.92 -49.54
C MET A 824 -74.08 -38.78 -48.48
N GLN A 825 -73.67 -40.00 -48.86
CA GLN A 825 -72.77 -40.87 -48.10
C GLN A 825 -71.35 -40.77 -48.70
N GLY A 826 -70.29 -40.79 -47.88
CA GLY A 826 -68.91 -40.53 -48.29
C GLY A 826 -68.23 -41.64 -49.13
N ARG A 827 -69.01 -42.37 -49.93
CA ARG A 827 -68.54 -43.47 -50.79
C ARG A 827 -68.50 -43.15 -52.29
N GLU A 828 -68.81 -41.92 -52.70
CA GLU A 828 -68.74 -41.58 -54.13
C GLU A 828 -67.34 -41.05 -54.52
N PRO A 829 -66.80 -41.37 -55.72
CA PRO A 829 -65.52 -40.86 -56.20
C PRO A 829 -65.53 -39.32 -56.32
N ILE A 830 -64.38 -38.68 -56.13
CA ILE A 830 -64.21 -37.21 -56.20
C ILE A 830 -64.77 -36.60 -57.50
N GLU A 831 -64.75 -37.38 -58.59
CA GLU A 831 -65.23 -37.02 -59.93
C GLU A 831 -66.76 -36.89 -60.03
N GLN A 832 -67.51 -37.39 -59.04
CA GLN A 832 -68.97 -37.22 -58.93
C GLN A 832 -69.40 -36.37 -57.72
N LEU A 833 -68.48 -36.12 -56.77
CA LEU A 833 -68.70 -35.30 -55.58
C LEU A 833 -68.34 -33.82 -55.76
N TRP A 834 -67.73 -33.47 -56.90
CA TRP A 834 -67.18 -32.15 -57.15
C TRP A 834 -67.72 -31.58 -58.46
N ASP A 835 -68.99 -31.15 -58.44
CA ASP A 835 -69.55 -30.43 -59.57
C ASP A 835 -69.06 -28.97 -59.59
N ASP A 836 -69.20 -28.32 -60.75
CA ASP A 836 -68.87 -26.90 -60.92
C ASP A 836 -69.63 -26.02 -59.89
N GLU A 837 -70.75 -26.49 -59.34
CA GLU A 837 -71.53 -25.81 -58.31
C GLU A 837 -70.87 -25.90 -56.92
N SER A 838 -70.25 -27.03 -56.59
CA SER A 838 -69.50 -27.30 -55.36
C SER A 838 -68.14 -26.60 -55.39
N GLU A 839 -67.45 -26.62 -56.54
CA GLU A 839 -66.25 -25.80 -56.79
C GLU A 839 -66.60 -24.31 -56.75
N ALA A 840 -67.71 -23.88 -57.35
CA ALA A 840 -68.14 -22.48 -57.29
C ALA A 840 -68.57 -22.05 -55.88
N ARG A 841 -69.18 -22.94 -55.06
CA ARG A 841 -69.49 -22.65 -53.65
C ARG A 841 -68.23 -22.55 -52.80
N TYR A 842 -67.26 -23.43 -53.04
CA TYR A 842 -65.94 -23.39 -52.40
C TYR A 842 -65.18 -22.10 -52.77
N GLN A 843 -65.06 -21.77 -54.05
CA GLN A 843 -64.43 -20.54 -54.54
C GLN A 843 -65.18 -19.27 -54.09
N ALA A 844 -66.52 -19.30 -54.03
CA ALA A 844 -67.32 -18.17 -53.54
C ALA A 844 -67.24 -17.98 -52.01
N LEU A 845 -66.90 -19.03 -51.25
CA LEU A 845 -66.61 -18.95 -49.81
C LEU A 845 -65.19 -18.41 -49.58
N VAL A 846 -64.19 -18.93 -50.30
CA VAL A 846 -62.81 -18.42 -50.30
C VAL A 846 -62.78 -16.93 -50.68
N GLN A 847 -63.59 -16.49 -51.65
CA GLN A 847 -63.70 -15.08 -52.06
C GLN A 847 -64.61 -14.22 -51.15
N LYS A 848 -65.44 -14.80 -50.27
CA LYS A 848 -66.23 -14.05 -49.27
C LYS A 848 -65.58 -13.98 -47.89
N SER A 849 -64.50 -14.73 -47.66
CA SER A 849 -63.64 -14.62 -46.48
C SER A 849 -62.50 -13.60 -46.61
N ASP A 850 -62.44 -12.85 -47.71
CA ASP A 850 -61.64 -11.62 -47.82
C ASP A 850 -62.53 -10.39 -47.50
N PRO A 851 -62.53 -9.87 -46.26
CA PRO A 851 -62.62 -8.43 -46.10
C PRO A 851 -61.36 -7.78 -46.69
N PRO A 852 -61.44 -6.53 -47.20
CA PRO A 852 -60.23 -5.79 -47.54
C PRO A 852 -59.34 -5.70 -46.30
N PRO A 853 -58.01 -5.58 -46.44
CA PRO A 853 -57.10 -5.46 -45.31
C PRO A 853 -57.61 -4.32 -44.42
N ALA A 854 -57.96 -4.66 -43.18
CA ALA A 854 -58.22 -3.66 -42.17
C ALA A 854 -56.89 -2.91 -41.97
N GLN A 855 -56.91 -1.62 -42.28
CA GLN A 855 -55.86 -0.71 -41.88
C GLN A 855 -55.78 -0.72 -40.35
N ASN A 856 -54.75 -1.35 -39.81
CA ASN A 856 -54.08 -1.18 -38.50
C ASN A 856 -53.14 -2.39 -38.35
N SER A 857 -51.88 -2.29 -38.77
CA SER A 857 -50.71 -2.00 -37.90
C SER A 857 -50.43 -3.10 -36.86
N GLU A 858 -49.33 -3.83 -37.12
CA GLU A 858 -48.34 -4.35 -36.14
C GLU A 858 -48.32 -5.82 -35.66
N ASP A 859 -49.30 -6.69 -35.94
CA ASP A 859 -49.26 -8.03 -35.29
C ASP A 859 -48.65 -9.21 -36.08
N GLU A 860 -48.50 -9.17 -37.41
CA GLU A 860 -47.94 -10.32 -38.16
C GLU A 860 -46.40 -10.37 -38.20
N ASN A 861 -45.72 -9.30 -37.78
CA ASN A 861 -44.25 -9.26 -37.66
C ASN A 861 -43.75 -9.68 -36.25
N LEU A 862 -44.64 -9.94 -35.30
CA LEU A 862 -44.25 -10.22 -33.91
C LEU A 862 -43.76 -11.66 -33.70
N THR A 863 -44.27 -12.67 -34.40
CA THR A 863 -43.84 -14.06 -34.20
C THR A 863 -42.46 -14.35 -34.79
N GLU A 864 -42.12 -13.81 -35.96
CA GLU A 864 -40.79 -13.97 -36.56
C GLU A 864 -39.73 -13.02 -35.95
N SER A 865 -40.12 -11.83 -35.45
CA SER A 865 -39.19 -10.94 -34.74
C SER A 865 -38.94 -11.38 -33.30
N ARG A 866 -39.94 -11.89 -32.56
CA ARG A 866 -39.76 -12.47 -31.22
C ARG A 866 -38.85 -13.72 -31.23
N LEU A 867 -38.97 -14.56 -32.26
CA LEU A 867 -38.07 -15.71 -32.46
C LEU A 867 -36.65 -15.31 -32.89
N ASN A 868 -36.47 -14.16 -33.57
CA ASN A 868 -35.14 -13.69 -33.97
C ASN A 868 -34.43 -12.90 -32.86
N GLU A 869 -35.14 -12.09 -32.07
CA GLU A 869 -34.57 -11.36 -30.92
C GLU A 869 -34.10 -12.34 -29.83
N SER A 870 -34.90 -13.35 -29.48
CA SER A 870 -34.52 -14.42 -28.52
C SER A 870 -33.28 -15.21 -28.97
N ARG A 871 -33.13 -15.47 -30.28
CA ARG A 871 -31.95 -16.15 -30.83
C ARG A 871 -30.68 -15.30 -30.78
N ASP A 872 -30.79 -13.97 -30.88
CA ASP A 872 -29.64 -13.07 -30.80
C ASP A 872 -29.17 -12.87 -29.35
N THR A 873 -30.08 -12.80 -28.35
CA THR A 873 -29.73 -12.84 -26.92
C THR A 873 -29.09 -14.17 -26.52
N HIS A 874 -29.64 -15.30 -26.98
CA HIS A 874 -29.07 -16.63 -26.72
C HIS A 874 -27.68 -16.83 -27.38
N ARG A 875 -27.43 -16.18 -28.52
CA ARG A 875 -26.12 -16.18 -29.20
C ARG A 875 -25.08 -15.31 -28.49
N MET A 876 -25.50 -14.22 -27.84
CA MET A 876 -24.67 -13.42 -26.93
C MET A 876 -24.29 -14.23 -25.68
N TYR A 877 -25.27 -14.91 -25.05
CA TYR A 877 -25.04 -15.74 -23.86
C TYR A 877 -24.07 -16.90 -24.11
N LYS A 878 -24.21 -17.63 -25.23
CA LYS A 878 -23.25 -18.70 -25.62
C LYS A 878 -21.84 -18.18 -25.92
N LYS A 879 -21.70 -16.96 -26.45
CA LYS A 879 -20.38 -16.32 -26.63
C LYS A 879 -19.75 -15.97 -25.29
N TRP A 880 -20.52 -15.45 -24.35
CA TRP A 880 -20.08 -15.09 -23.00
C TRP A 880 -19.65 -16.32 -22.18
N ARG A 881 -20.43 -17.41 -22.22
CA ARG A 881 -20.08 -18.69 -21.58
C ARG A 881 -18.81 -19.36 -22.14
N SER A 882 -18.42 -19.03 -23.38
CA SER A 882 -17.15 -19.48 -23.99
C SER A 882 -15.95 -18.62 -23.58
N PHE A 883 -16.19 -17.40 -23.09
CA PHE A 883 -15.17 -16.49 -22.59
C PHE A 883 -14.80 -16.79 -21.12
N LEU A 884 -15.72 -17.42 -20.37
CA LEU A 884 -15.56 -17.84 -18.97
C LEU A 884 -14.96 -19.25 -18.77
N LYS A 885 -14.74 -20.01 -19.85
CA LYS A 885 -14.00 -21.29 -19.85
C LYS A 885 -12.64 -21.07 -20.48
#